data_AF-A0A078G7R1-F1
#
_entry.id   AF-A0A078G7R1-F1
#
_cell.length_a   1.000
_cell.length_b   1.000
_cell.length_c   1.000
_cell.angle_alpha   90.00
_cell.angle_beta   90.00
_cell.angle_gamma   90.00
#
_symmetry.space_group_name_H-M   'P 1'
#
loop_
_entity.id
_entity.type
_entity.pdbx_description
1 polymer ?
#
loop_
_entity_poly.entity_id
_entity_poly.type
_entity_poly.pdbx_seq_one_letter_code
_entity_poly.pdbx_strand_id
1 'polypeptide(L)'
;MESSEEEDDLPSIESITPQSKIDSVHQSLTEKGIRKLCCELLDLKDAVENMCGDMRTKYLAFLRISEEAVEMEHELVELRKHISSQGILVHDLMSGLGREMDEWKRSSGDADESEEVEEPSPSELTDPNSEFLEKIDILLAEHKVDEALEAVDTEERNNPELKGAADTSSYKSAFIERKAVLEDQLLRIAKQPSVSVTELKHTLNGLIRLGKGPSAHQLLLKHYATSLHRRIEAFLPSCSSCPNTFPATLSKLVFSNISLAAKESASMFGDDDNPAYSNKVVQWAEREVEYLVRLVKENAAPSETVYALRAASVCLQDCLNYCKALEPQGLILSKLFLVLFRPYVEEVLELNFRRARKVVFDLNEADEGLESSSDFVAVLSDFAIASDTTMTDCSIRFMQIVQDILEQLTHLAVLHFGESVLARVLQLYDKYIDFLIKALPGHADEDGLPELQDHTILTRAETDSEQLALLGAAFTILDELLPKSLVKVWKLEVENGGGDGGDSSSSPSLISSSAPELKEWKRHMVQAFDKLRNYFCLQFVLSFIYSREGLTRLDALIYLTETPDDLHLPSLPFQALFSKLQQLAIIAGDVLLGKEKLQKILLARLTETVIIWLSNEQEFWSAFEDESTPLQPSGLQQLILDMNFTVEIARFAGYPFKVVQNHASVVINRAINIFSSRGINPQSSLPKAEWFTEAAKSAINRLLMGSDEASEAEEEYECEVEEGEEDDSLETSSLSTMDSFESFASASMADLESPSFTDSES
;
A
#
# COMPACT_ATOMS: atom_id res chain seq x y z
N MET A 1 38.37 -15.94 -12.36
CA MET A 1 38.40 -15.36 -13.72
C MET A 1 37.04 -15.64 -14.30
N GLU A 2 36.15 -14.72 -13.98
CA GLU A 2 34.71 -14.80 -14.17
C GLU A 2 34.35 -14.36 -15.59
N SER A 3 33.56 -15.16 -16.29
CA SER A 3 32.71 -14.71 -17.39
C SER A 3 31.31 -14.47 -16.81
N SER A 4 30.89 -13.21 -16.78
CA SER A 4 29.51 -12.82 -16.53
C SER A 4 28.84 -12.58 -17.88
N GLU A 5 28.10 -13.58 -18.35
CA GLU A 5 27.06 -13.42 -19.34
C GLU A 5 25.84 -12.85 -18.59
N GLU A 6 25.58 -11.56 -18.76
CA GLU A 6 24.26 -10.96 -18.48
C GLU A 6 23.55 -10.85 -19.84
N GLU A 7 22.70 -11.82 -20.13
CA GLU A 7 21.67 -11.70 -21.16
C GLU A 7 20.59 -10.75 -20.62
N ASP A 8 20.56 -9.52 -21.15
CA ASP A 8 19.46 -8.57 -20.96
C ASP A 8 18.25 -9.04 -21.80
N ASP A 9 17.37 -9.83 -21.19
CA ASP A 9 16.01 -10.07 -21.69
C ASP A 9 15.16 -8.79 -21.51
N LEU A 10 15.08 -7.97 -22.55
CA LEU A 10 14.11 -6.87 -22.67
C LEU A 10 12.86 -7.34 -23.44
N PRO A 11 11.65 -6.89 -23.04
CA PRO A 11 10.41 -7.36 -23.65
C PRO A 11 10.26 -6.86 -25.09
N SER A 12 10.11 -7.81 -26.01
CA SER A 12 9.76 -7.59 -27.42
C SER A 12 8.40 -6.90 -27.56
N ILE A 13 8.32 -5.90 -28.45
CA ILE A 13 7.10 -5.18 -28.82
C ILE A 13 6.09 -6.17 -29.43
N GLU A 14 4.94 -6.33 -28.77
CA GLU A 14 3.83 -7.16 -29.23
C GLU A 14 2.93 -6.33 -30.18
N SER A 15 2.89 -6.74 -31.46
CA SER A 15 1.92 -6.47 -32.53
C SER A 15 1.19 -5.11 -32.62
N ILE A 16 1.50 -4.35 -33.67
CA ILE A 16 0.65 -3.26 -34.21
C ILE A 16 -0.57 -3.88 -34.94
N THR A 17 -1.76 -3.33 -34.70
CA THR A 17 -3.05 -3.92 -35.14
C THR A 17 -3.34 -3.69 -36.63
N PRO A 18 -3.71 -4.72 -37.42
CA PRO A 18 -3.96 -4.58 -38.86
C PRO A 18 -5.37 -4.05 -39.21
N GLN A 19 -5.46 -3.39 -40.37
CA GLN A 19 -6.63 -2.73 -40.97
C GLN A 19 -7.94 -3.57 -40.96
N SER A 20 -7.86 -4.90 -40.95
CA SER A 20 -9.03 -5.78 -41.05
C SER A 20 -9.95 -5.78 -39.81
N LYS A 21 -9.51 -5.25 -38.67
CA LYS A 21 -10.35 -5.06 -37.47
C LYS A 21 -11.29 -3.84 -37.60
N ILE A 22 -11.00 -2.94 -38.53
CA ILE A 22 -11.73 -1.69 -38.78
C ILE A 22 -13.07 -1.95 -39.46
N ASP A 23 -13.24 -3.04 -40.23
CA ASP A 23 -14.52 -3.28 -40.92
C ASP A 23 -15.67 -3.70 -39.98
N SER A 24 -15.38 -4.11 -38.73
CA SER A 24 -16.40 -4.31 -37.67
C SER A 24 -16.98 -2.99 -37.12
N VAL A 25 -16.37 -1.86 -37.48
CA VAL A 25 -16.76 -0.49 -37.11
C VAL A 25 -18.01 -0.03 -37.89
N HIS A 26 -18.30 -0.60 -39.06
CA HIS A 26 -19.36 -0.13 -39.97
C HIS A 26 -20.82 -0.53 -39.63
N GLN A 27 -21.13 -0.75 -38.35
CA GLN A 27 -22.51 -0.65 -37.87
C GLN A 27 -22.83 0.82 -37.61
N SER A 28 -23.98 1.31 -38.09
CA SER A 28 -24.29 2.74 -37.99
C SER A 28 -24.34 3.19 -36.51
N LEU A 29 -23.77 4.37 -36.24
CA LEU A 29 -23.69 4.97 -34.90
C LEU A 29 -25.05 5.06 -34.22
N THR A 30 -26.10 5.31 -35.01
CA THR A 30 -27.48 5.40 -34.52
C THR A 30 -28.00 4.06 -33.99
N GLU A 31 -27.67 2.93 -34.64
CA GLU A 31 -28.14 1.62 -34.20
C GLU A 31 -27.47 1.16 -32.91
N LYS A 32 -26.16 1.39 -32.78
CA LYS A 32 -25.40 1.12 -31.55
C LYS A 32 -25.87 2.00 -30.39
N GLY A 33 -26.09 3.30 -30.66
CA GLY A 33 -26.60 4.26 -29.66
C GLY A 33 -27.99 3.90 -29.14
N ILE A 34 -28.93 3.55 -30.03
CA ILE A 34 -30.28 3.13 -29.62
C ILE A 34 -30.22 1.88 -28.73
N ARG A 35 -29.39 0.89 -29.10
CA ARG A 35 -29.28 -0.36 -28.33
C ARG A 35 -28.68 -0.13 -26.94
N LYS A 36 -27.67 0.73 -26.84
CA LYS A 36 -27.05 1.13 -25.56
C LYS A 36 -28.07 1.85 -24.66
N LEU A 37 -28.81 2.82 -25.21
CA LEU A 37 -29.85 3.54 -24.48
C LEU A 37 -30.96 2.60 -23.97
N CYS A 38 -31.36 1.61 -24.78
CA CYS A 38 -32.32 0.59 -24.34
C CYS A 38 -31.80 -0.28 -23.19
N CYS A 39 -30.49 -0.60 -23.16
CA CYS A 39 -29.87 -1.32 -22.05
C CYS A 39 -29.84 -0.46 -20.77
N GLU A 40 -29.40 0.80 -20.87
CA GLU A 40 -29.35 1.73 -19.74
C GLU A 40 -30.74 2.00 -19.14
N LEU A 41 -31.78 2.10 -19.98
CA LEU A 41 -33.17 2.22 -19.54
C LEU A 41 -33.67 0.98 -18.78
N LEU A 42 -33.19 -0.21 -19.15
CA LEU A 42 -33.51 -1.45 -18.42
C LEU A 42 -32.78 -1.49 -17.08
N ASP A 43 -31.50 -1.14 -17.04
CA ASP A 43 -30.71 -1.08 -15.80
C ASP A 43 -31.29 -0.06 -14.80
N LEU A 44 -31.72 1.11 -15.30
CA LEU A 44 -32.37 2.13 -14.47
C LEU A 44 -33.72 1.64 -13.93
N LYS A 45 -34.51 0.93 -14.75
CA LYS A 45 -35.78 0.34 -14.32
C LYS A 45 -35.55 -0.67 -13.19
N ASP A 46 -34.57 -1.56 -13.35
CA ASP A 46 -34.24 -2.58 -12.34
C ASP A 46 -33.73 -1.93 -11.03
N ALA A 47 -32.94 -0.86 -11.12
CA ALA A 47 -32.50 -0.10 -9.95
C ALA A 47 -33.67 0.55 -9.18
N VAL A 48 -34.64 1.12 -9.91
CA VAL A 48 -35.84 1.72 -9.31
C VAL A 48 -36.74 0.66 -8.67
N GLU A 49 -36.94 -0.48 -9.33
CA GLU A 49 -37.73 -1.60 -8.77
C GLU A 49 -37.08 -2.16 -7.49
N ASN A 50 -35.75 -2.30 -7.47
CA ASN A 50 -35.00 -2.69 -6.28
C ASN A 50 -35.13 -1.66 -5.14
N MET A 51 -35.00 -0.36 -5.44
CA MET A 51 -35.18 0.70 -4.44
C MET A 51 -36.59 0.70 -3.87
N CYS A 52 -37.63 0.53 -4.70
CA CYS A 52 -39.01 0.42 -4.24
C CYS A 52 -39.23 -0.85 -3.38
N GLY A 53 -38.59 -1.96 -3.73
CA GLY A 53 -38.57 -3.19 -2.93
C GLY A 53 -37.96 -2.96 -1.54
N ASP A 54 -36.78 -2.36 -1.50
CA ASP A 54 -36.04 -2.02 -0.27
C ASP A 54 -36.80 -1.03 0.62
N MET A 55 -37.46 -0.03 0.03
CA MET A 55 -38.27 0.92 0.78
C MET A 55 -39.46 0.23 1.44
N ARG A 56 -40.12 -0.69 0.73
CA ARG A 56 -41.28 -1.44 1.25
C ARG A 56 -40.88 -2.41 2.35
N THR A 57 -39.74 -3.10 2.22
CA THR A 57 -39.25 -4.01 3.27
C THR A 57 -38.82 -3.26 4.52
N LYS A 58 -38.11 -2.14 4.37
CA LYS A 58 -37.74 -1.27 5.50
C LYS A 58 -38.95 -0.66 6.21
N TYR A 59 -39.97 -0.24 5.47
CA TYR A 59 -41.21 0.28 6.05
C TYR A 59 -42.00 -0.79 6.81
N LEU A 60 -42.07 -2.02 6.28
CA LEU A 60 -42.69 -3.15 6.99
C LEU A 60 -41.90 -3.56 8.25
N ALA A 61 -40.57 -3.53 8.20
CA ALA A 61 -39.73 -3.79 9.36
C ALA A 61 -39.95 -2.73 10.45
N PHE A 62 -40.03 -1.45 10.06
CA PHE A 62 -40.34 -0.36 10.99
C PHE A 62 -41.71 -0.54 11.66
N LEU A 63 -42.75 -0.88 10.89
CA LEU A 63 -44.08 -1.14 11.45
C LEU A 63 -44.06 -2.30 12.45
N ARG A 64 -43.38 -3.40 12.11
CA ARG A 64 -43.26 -4.55 13.01
C ARG A 64 -42.55 -4.21 14.31
N ILE A 65 -41.44 -3.48 14.23
CA ILE A 65 -40.69 -3.03 15.42
C ILE A 65 -41.54 -2.07 16.25
N SER A 66 -42.33 -1.20 15.62
CA SER A 66 -43.22 -0.29 16.34
C SER A 66 -44.36 -1.01 17.07
N GLU A 67 -44.89 -2.10 16.49
CA GLU A 67 -45.90 -2.94 17.13
C GLU A 67 -45.31 -3.71 18.31
N GLU A 68 -44.12 -4.29 18.14
CA GLU A 68 -43.38 -4.99 19.20
C GLU A 68 -43.01 -4.04 20.36
N ALA A 69 -42.68 -2.78 20.07
CA ALA A 69 -42.43 -1.78 21.10
C ALA A 69 -43.70 -1.43 21.90
N VAL A 70 -44.87 -1.38 21.25
CA VAL A 70 -46.15 -1.16 21.94
C VAL A 70 -46.50 -2.37 22.81
N GLU A 71 -46.28 -3.60 22.33
CA GLU A 71 -46.50 -4.82 23.13
C GLU A 71 -45.59 -4.85 24.36
N MET A 72 -44.31 -4.49 24.20
CA MET A 72 -43.36 -4.36 25.32
C MET A 72 -43.79 -3.30 26.34
N GLU A 73 -44.40 -2.19 25.91
CA GLU A 73 -44.96 -1.19 26.83
C GLU A 73 -46.09 -1.79 27.69
N HIS A 74 -46.94 -2.64 27.10
CA HIS A 74 -48.01 -3.32 27.84
C HIS A 74 -47.43 -4.29 28.88
N GLU A 75 -46.42 -5.08 28.50
CA GLU A 75 -45.71 -5.98 29.42
C GLU A 75 -45.04 -5.21 30.58
N LEU A 76 -44.46 -4.04 30.33
CA LEU A 76 -43.87 -3.19 31.38
C LEU A 76 -44.93 -2.66 32.35
N VAL A 77 -46.12 -2.31 31.85
CA VAL A 77 -47.25 -1.91 32.70
C VAL A 77 -47.71 -3.08 33.57
N GLU A 78 -47.78 -4.29 33.04
CA GLU A 78 -48.09 -5.49 33.82
C GLU A 78 -47.02 -5.80 34.87
N LEU A 79 -45.75 -5.70 34.51
CA LEU A 79 -44.63 -5.88 35.44
C LEU A 79 -44.69 -4.86 36.59
N ARG A 80 -44.97 -3.59 36.28
CA ARG A 80 -45.15 -2.54 37.29
C ARG A 80 -46.31 -2.87 38.24
N LYS A 81 -47.42 -3.41 37.71
CA LYS A 81 -48.55 -3.87 38.54
C LYS A 81 -48.14 -5.03 39.44
N HIS A 82 -47.38 -6.00 38.93
CA HIS A 82 -46.85 -7.11 39.73
C HIS A 82 -45.91 -6.62 40.85
N ILE A 83 -44.96 -5.76 40.53
CA ILE A 83 -44.05 -5.16 41.53
C ILE A 83 -44.85 -4.39 42.58
N SER A 84 -45.86 -3.62 42.18
CA SER A 84 -46.72 -2.89 43.11
C SER A 84 -47.49 -3.84 44.04
N SER A 85 -48.02 -4.95 43.50
CA SER A 85 -48.72 -5.97 44.30
C SER A 85 -47.79 -6.68 45.29
N GLN A 86 -46.56 -6.98 44.88
CA GLN A 86 -45.53 -7.52 45.77
C GLN A 86 -45.13 -6.50 46.84
N GLY A 87 -45.05 -5.22 46.49
CA GLY A 87 -44.80 -4.13 47.44
C GLY A 87 -45.87 -4.04 48.53
N ILE A 88 -47.15 -4.24 48.19
CA ILE A 88 -48.24 -4.31 49.16
C ILE A 88 -48.08 -5.53 50.09
N LEU A 89 -47.78 -6.71 49.54
CA LEU A 89 -47.53 -7.91 50.33
C LEU A 89 -46.36 -7.75 51.31
N VAL A 90 -45.27 -7.13 50.87
CA VAL A 90 -44.12 -6.82 51.72
C VAL A 90 -44.51 -5.83 52.82
N HIS A 91 -45.26 -4.78 52.48
CA HIS A 91 -45.75 -3.83 53.47
C HIS A 91 -46.70 -4.49 54.50
N ASP A 92 -47.59 -5.36 54.06
CA ASP A 92 -48.49 -6.12 54.92
C ASP A 92 -47.71 -7.04 55.86
N LEU A 93 -46.70 -7.75 55.34
CA LEU A 93 -45.79 -8.57 56.14
C LEU A 93 -45.04 -7.74 57.18
N MET A 94 -44.46 -6.59 56.79
CA MET A 94 -43.79 -5.69 57.73
C MET A 94 -44.74 -5.17 58.81
N SER A 95 -46.00 -4.86 58.44
CA SER A 95 -47.01 -4.41 59.40
C SER A 95 -47.53 -5.53 60.31
N GLY A 96 -47.56 -6.77 59.82
CA GLY A 96 -47.92 -7.97 60.57
C GLY A 96 -46.85 -8.33 61.59
N LEU A 97 -45.58 -8.39 61.15
CA LEU A 97 -44.42 -8.60 62.02
C LEU A 97 -44.26 -7.47 63.05
N GLY A 98 -44.58 -6.23 62.69
CA GLY A 98 -44.61 -5.11 63.63
C GLY A 98 -45.65 -5.31 64.75
N ARG A 99 -46.84 -5.82 64.41
CA ARG A 99 -47.90 -6.14 65.38
C ARG A 99 -47.54 -7.32 66.28
N GLU A 100 -47.02 -8.40 65.69
CA GLU A 100 -46.60 -9.59 66.46
C GLU A 100 -45.43 -9.26 67.39
N MET A 101 -44.48 -8.43 66.94
CA MET A 101 -43.36 -7.99 67.78
C MET A 101 -43.80 -7.05 68.92
N ASP A 102 -44.82 -6.22 68.70
CA ASP A 102 -45.41 -5.38 69.75
C ASP A 102 -46.30 -6.18 70.73
N GLU A 103 -46.94 -7.27 70.27
CA GLU A 103 -47.62 -8.25 71.13
C GLU A 103 -46.63 -9.06 71.95
N TRP A 104 -45.51 -9.52 71.36
CA TRP A 104 -44.44 -10.22 72.06
C TRP A 104 -43.79 -9.34 73.14
N LYS A 105 -43.59 -8.05 72.86
CA LYS A 105 -43.11 -7.06 73.85
C LYS A 105 -44.10 -6.80 74.98
N ARG A 106 -45.40 -7.03 74.77
CA ARG A 106 -46.42 -6.97 75.83
C ARG A 106 -46.55 -8.26 76.62
N SER A 107 -46.30 -9.42 76.00
CA SER A 107 -46.41 -10.73 76.65
C SER A 107 -45.14 -11.17 77.39
N SER A 108 -43.98 -10.55 77.14
CA SER A 108 -42.73 -10.84 77.87
C SER A 108 -42.67 -10.24 79.29
N GLY A 109 -43.79 -9.73 79.81
CA GLY A 109 -43.87 -8.99 81.07
C GLY A 109 -44.35 -9.79 82.29
N ASP A 110 -44.87 -11.02 82.13
CA ASP A 110 -45.34 -11.84 83.26
C ASP A 110 -45.38 -13.32 82.85
N ALA A 111 -44.47 -14.14 83.42
CA ALA A 111 -44.74 -15.49 83.95
C ALA A 111 -43.41 -16.21 84.24
N ASP A 112 -43.14 -16.36 85.53
CA ASP A 112 -42.28 -17.37 86.12
C ASP A 112 -43.04 -18.72 86.19
N GLU A 113 -42.29 -19.79 86.49
CA GLU A 113 -42.69 -21.18 86.81
C GLU A 113 -42.51 -22.27 85.72
N SER A 114 -41.34 -22.92 85.82
CA SER A 114 -41.13 -24.37 86.03
C SER A 114 -41.97 -25.40 85.26
N GLU A 115 -41.31 -26.25 84.47
CA GLU A 115 -41.51 -27.71 84.55
C GLU A 115 -40.18 -28.46 84.28
N GLU A 116 -39.90 -29.38 85.20
CA GLU A 116 -38.85 -30.38 85.17
C GLU A 116 -39.03 -31.33 83.96
N VAL A 117 -37.98 -31.58 83.19
CA VAL A 117 -37.92 -32.77 82.33
C VAL A 117 -36.55 -33.43 82.45
N GLU A 118 -36.63 -34.59 83.09
CA GLU A 118 -35.74 -35.74 83.21
C GLU A 118 -34.51 -35.82 82.27
N GLU A 119 -33.34 -35.99 82.90
CA GLU A 119 -32.14 -36.57 82.29
C GLU A 119 -32.41 -38.01 81.80
N PRO A 120 -31.93 -38.40 80.60
CA PRO A 120 -31.51 -39.78 80.38
C PRO A 120 -29.99 -39.90 80.48
N SER A 121 -29.61 -40.92 81.23
CA SER A 121 -28.27 -41.38 81.58
C SER A 121 -27.31 -41.65 80.39
N PRO A 122 -25.99 -41.51 80.59
CA PRO A 122 -24.98 -41.69 79.55
C PRO A 122 -24.46 -43.13 79.52
N SER A 123 -24.60 -43.85 78.40
CA SER A 123 -23.71 -44.96 78.06
C SER A 123 -23.94 -45.51 76.65
N GLU A 124 -23.39 -44.87 75.63
CA GLU A 124 -22.83 -45.57 74.48
C GLU A 124 -21.49 -44.90 74.21
N LEU A 125 -20.40 -45.67 74.16
CA LEU A 125 -19.11 -45.17 73.71
C LEU A 125 -19.34 -44.64 72.30
N THR A 126 -19.48 -43.33 72.16
CA THR A 126 -19.66 -42.68 70.87
C THR A 126 -18.50 -43.12 70.00
N ASP A 127 -18.81 -43.71 68.84
CA ASP A 127 -17.81 -44.09 67.87
C ASP A 127 -17.00 -42.83 67.53
N PRO A 128 -15.68 -42.77 67.78
CA PRO A 128 -14.86 -41.58 67.53
C PRO A 128 -14.97 -41.09 66.08
N ASN A 129 -15.31 -41.98 65.15
CA ASN A 129 -15.62 -41.65 63.77
C ASN A 129 -16.92 -40.84 63.61
N SER A 130 -17.96 -41.17 64.39
CA SER A 130 -19.25 -40.45 64.38
C SER A 130 -19.10 -39.04 64.96
N GLU A 131 -18.37 -38.90 66.08
CA GLU A 131 -18.11 -37.60 66.70
C GLU A 131 -17.31 -36.66 65.78
N PHE A 132 -16.34 -37.21 65.03
CA PHE A 132 -15.60 -36.43 64.05
C PHE A 132 -16.49 -35.91 62.91
N LEU A 133 -17.36 -36.76 62.36
CA LEU A 133 -18.28 -36.36 61.28
C LEU A 133 -19.28 -35.31 61.76
N GLU A 134 -19.83 -35.43 62.97
CA GLU A 134 -20.69 -34.40 63.58
C GLU A 134 -19.95 -33.07 63.75
N LYS A 135 -18.68 -33.11 64.17
CA LYS A 135 -17.86 -31.90 64.27
C LYS A 135 -17.69 -31.21 62.91
N ILE A 136 -17.48 -31.96 61.83
CA ILE A 136 -17.44 -31.40 60.48
C ILE A 136 -18.80 -30.80 60.09
N ASP A 137 -19.90 -31.49 60.38
CA ASP A 137 -21.25 -30.99 60.07
C ASP A 137 -21.56 -29.67 60.80
N ILE A 138 -21.13 -29.53 62.07
CA ILE A 138 -21.23 -28.28 62.83
C ILE A 138 -20.41 -27.17 62.17
N LEU A 139 -19.14 -27.44 61.81
CA LEU A 139 -18.28 -26.44 61.18
C LEU A 139 -18.81 -26.00 59.80
N LEU A 140 -19.37 -26.92 59.02
CA LEU A 140 -20.01 -26.64 57.74
C LEU A 140 -21.29 -25.81 57.92
N ALA A 141 -22.10 -26.10 58.94
CA ALA A 141 -23.30 -25.33 59.26
C ALA A 141 -22.99 -23.91 59.75
N GLU A 142 -21.89 -23.74 60.50
CA GLU A 142 -21.40 -22.45 60.97
C GLU A 142 -20.61 -21.66 59.93
N HIS A 143 -20.47 -22.17 58.69
CA HIS A 143 -19.67 -21.57 57.61
C HIS A 143 -18.19 -21.32 57.99
N LYS A 144 -17.65 -22.10 58.93
CA LYS A 144 -16.22 -22.07 59.31
C LYS A 144 -15.39 -22.91 58.35
N VAL A 145 -15.36 -22.49 57.09
CA VAL A 145 -14.79 -23.25 55.96
C VAL A 145 -13.30 -23.59 56.17
N ASP A 146 -12.53 -22.68 56.77
CA ASP A 146 -11.10 -22.89 57.03
C ASP A 146 -10.85 -23.95 58.12
N GLU A 147 -11.61 -23.88 59.22
CA GLU A 147 -11.53 -24.86 60.30
C GLU A 147 -12.01 -26.24 59.84
N ALA A 148 -13.06 -26.29 59.01
CA ALA A 148 -13.55 -27.51 58.38
C ALA A 148 -12.50 -28.12 57.44
N LEU A 149 -11.81 -27.29 56.65
CA LEU A 149 -10.75 -27.74 55.73
C LEU A 149 -9.55 -28.33 56.48
N GLU A 150 -9.07 -27.68 57.54
CA GLU A 150 -7.99 -28.22 58.37
C GLU A 150 -8.39 -29.54 59.05
N ALA A 151 -9.63 -29.64 59.54
CA ALA A 151 -10.14 -30.87 60.13
C ALA A 151 -10.22 -32.02 59.11
N VAL A 152 -10.71 -31.76 57.89
CA VAL A 152 -10.75 -32.76 56.80
C VAL A 152 -9.35 -33.20 56.38
N ASP A 153 -8.41 -32.27 56.21
CA ASP A 153 -7.05 -32.58 55.78
C ASP A 153 -6.26 -33.37 56.84
N THR A 154 -6.43 -33.01 58.13
CA THR A 154 -5.79 -33.73 59.23
C THR A 154 -6.29 -35.17 59.34
N GLU A 155 -7.59 -35.38 59.16
CA GLU A 155 -8.20 -36.71 59.16
C GLU A 155 -7.72 -37.56 57.98
N GLU A 156 -7.70 -37.00 56.76
CA GLU A 156 -7.26 -37.70 55.55
C GLU A 156 -5.75 -38.02 55.56
N ARG A 157 -4.96 -37.27 56.34
CA ARG A 157 -3.54 -37.55 56.59
C ARG A 157 -3.33 -38.65 57.63
N ASN A 158 -4.17 -38.68 58.66
CA ASN A 158 -4.10 -39.68 59.73
C ASN A 158 -4.64 -41.05 59.29
N ASN A 159 -5.59 -41.07 58.34
CA ASN A 159 -6.27 -42.27 57.85
C ASN A 159 -6.09 -42.45 56.32
N PRO A 160 -4.98 -43.06 55.86
CA PRO A 160 -4.69 -43.22 54.43
C PRO A 160 -5.69 -44.13 53.67
N GLU A 161 -6.45 -44.96 54.40
CA GLU A 161 -7.53 -45.79 53.84
C GLU A 161 -8.67 -44.97 53.22
N LEU A 162 -8.81 -43.69 53.60
CA LEU A 162 -9.76 -42.74 53.03
C LEU A 162 -9.36 -42.27 51.62
N LYS A 163 -8.08 -42.37 51.22
CA LYS A 163 -7.57 -41.94 49.90
C LYS A 163 -7.68 -42.99 48.79
N GLY A 164 -7.81 -44.29 49.12
CA GLY A 164 -7.79 -45.39 48.15
C GLY A 164 -9.16 -45.77 47.56
N ALA A 165 -9.21 -46.46 46.42
CA ALA A 165 -10.47 -46.89 45.77
C ALA A 165 -11.02 -48.26 46.24
N ALA A 166 -10.29 -48.99 47.10
CA ALA A 166 -10.71 -50.31 47.58
C ALA A 166 -11.51 -50.20 48.90
N ASP A 167 -12.52 -51.06 49.02
CA ASP A 167 -13.51 -51.22 50.10
C ASP A 167 -14.01 -49.92 50.76
N THR A 168 -15.17 -49.45 50.29
CA THR A 168 -15.91 -48.32 50.88
C THR A 168 -16.59 -48.74 52.18
N SER A 169 -15.94 -48.49 53.31
CA SER A 169 -16.59 -48.51 54.62
C SER A 169 -17.67 -47.41 54.70
N SER A 170 -18.70 -47.61 55.54
CA SER A 170 -19.76 -46.63 55.77
C SER A 170 -19.21 -45.25 56.21
N TYR A 171 -18.11 -45.27 56.97
CA TYR A 171 -17.42 -44.05 57.40
C TYR A 171 -16.77 -43.31 56.23
N LYS A 172 -16.09 -44.03 55.34
CA LYS A 172 -15.44 -43.45 54.15
C LYS A 172 -16.45 -42.81 53.21
N SER A 173 -17.62 -43.42 52.99
CA SER A 173 -18.69 -42.80 52.20
C SER A 173 -19.23 -41.53 52.86
N ALA A 174 -19.47 -41.56 54.17
CA ALA A 174 -19.97 -40.42 54.93
C ALA A 174 -18.95 -39.26 54.98
N PHE A 175 -17.66 -39.56 55.02
CA PHE A 175 -16.57 -38.59 54.94
C PHE A 175 -16.48 -37.95 53.54
N ILE A 176 -16.56 -38.75 52.46
CA ILE A 176 -16.56 -38.24 51.08
C ILE A 176 -17.77 -37.32 50.84
N GLU A 177 -18.93 -37.65 51.40
CA GLU A 177 -20.13 -36.80 51.30
C GLU A 177 -19.90 -35.43 51.94
N ARG A 178 -19.36 -35.38 53.17
CA ARG A 178 -19.03 -34.11 53.85
C ARG A 178 -17.92 -33.32 53.15
N LYS A 179 -16.93 -34.03 52.60
CA LYS A 179 -15.90 -33.44 51.72
C LYS A 179 -16.52 -32.81 50.47
N ALA A 180 -17.55 -33.41 49.90
CA ALA A 180 -18.30 -32.85 48.76
C ALA A 180 -19.16 -31.63 49.16
N VAL A 181 -19.73 -31.61 50.38
CA VAL A 181 -20.43 -30.43 50.92
C VAL A 181 -19.45 -29.27 51.11
N LEU A 182 -18.27 -29.53 51.67
CA LEU A 182 -17.20 -28.53 51.82
C LEU A 182 -16.73 -28.01 50.45
N GLU A 183 -16.57 -28.89 49.46
CA GLU A 183 -16.27 -28.51 48.07
C GLU A 183 -17.36 -27.59 47.51
N ASP A 184 -18.65 -27.91 47.69
CA ASP A 184 -19.75 -27.05 47.20
C ASP A 184 -19.76 -25.67 47.87
N GLN A 185 -19.47 -25.59 49.18
CA GLN A 185 -19.34 -24.30 49.88
C GLN A 185 -18.19 -23.46 49.31
N LEU A 186 -17.01 -24.05 49.08
CA LEU A 186 -15.87 -23.37 48.45
C LEU A 186 -16.20 -22.95 47.01
N LEU A 187 -16.87 -23.79 46.23
CA LEU A 187 -17.32 -23.46 44.88
C LEU A 187 -18.33 -22.29 44.88
N ARG A 188 -19.23 -22.23 45.87
CA ARG A 188 -20.17 -21.11 46.03
C ARG A 188 -19.44 -19.82 46.34
N ILE A 189 -18.47 -19.85 47.26
CA ILE A 189 -17.64 -18.67 47.57
C ILE A 189 -16.90 -18.22 46.32
N ALA A 190 -16.19 -19.11 45.61
CA ALA A 190 -15.42 -18.74 44.43
C ALA A 190 -16.26 -18.18 43.25
N LYS A 191 -17.54 -18.54 43.16
CA LYS A 191 -18.46 -18.07 42.10
C LYS A 191 -19.13 -16.73 42.41
N GLN A 192 -18.99 -16.19 43.63
CA GLN A 192 -19.63 -14.93 43.98
C GLN A 192 -19.01 -13.75 43.19
N PRO A 193 -19.83 -12.83 42.63
CA PRO A 193 -19.33 -11.74 41.77
C PRO A 193 -18.44 -10.71 42.48
N SER A 194 -18.59 -10.57 43.81
CA SER A 194 -17.94 -9.55 44.64
C SER A 194 -16.68 -10.04 45.36
N VAL A 195 -16.23 -11.26 45.07
CA VAL A 195 -15.07 -11.88 45.74
C VAL A 195 -13.81 -11.13 45.37
N SER A 196 -13.04 -10.73 46.38
CA SER A 196 -11.73 -10.12 46.16
C SER A 196 -10.73 -11.14 45.61
N VAL A 197 -9.73 -10.68 44.86
CA VAL A 197 -8.68 -11.57 44.31
C VAL A 197 -7.99 -12.37 45.44
N THR A 198 -7.83 -11.79 46.62
CA THR A 198 -7.24 -12.44 47.81
C THR A 198 -8.14 -13.55 48.36
N GLU A 199 -9.44 -13.30 48.52
CA GLU A 199 -10.41 -14.31 48.97
C GLU A 199 -10.57 -15.43 47.95
N LEU A 200 -10.55 -15.10 46.66
CA LEU A 200 -10.58 -16.10 45.59
C LEU A 200 -9.37 -17.03 45.71
N LYS A 201 -8.15 -16.48 45.79
CA LYS A 201 -6.93 -17.29 45.93
C LYS A 201 -6.97 -18.20 47.14
N HIS A 202 -7.44 -17.69 48.27
CA HIS A 202 -7.61 -18.47 49.50
C HIS A 202 -8.59 -19.64 49.29
N THR A 203 -9.75 -19.36 48.72
CA THR A 203 -10.79 -20.36 48.39
C THR A 203 -10.27 -21.42 47.40
N LEU A 204 -9.52 -20.99 46.38
CA LEU A 204 -8.92 -21.87 45.38
C LEU A 204 -7.83 -22.76 45.99
N ASN A 205 -7.02 -22.26 46.92
CA ASN A 205 -6.06 -23.07 47.67
C ASN A 205 -6.79 -24.16 48.48
N GLY A 206 -7.92 -23.83 49.10
CA GLY A 206 -8.80 -24.82 49.72
C GLY A 206 -9.24 -25.93 48.76
N LEU A 207 -9.67 -25.58 47.54
CA LEU A 207 -10.03 -26.57 46.52
C LEU A 207 -8.84 -27.41 46.05
N ILE A 208 -7.64 -26.83 45.95
CA ILE A 208 -6.42 -27.57 45.61
C ILE A 208 -6.11 -28.62 46.69
N ARG A 209 -6.20 -28.23 47.97
CA ARG A 209 -6.00 -29.13 49.13
C ARG A 209 -6.98 -30.31 49.13
N LEU A 210 -8.24 -30.07 48.74
CA LEU A 210 -9.26 -31.12 48.56
C LEU A 210 -9.02 -32.04 47.35
N GLY A 211 -7.97 -31.82 46.56
CA GLY A 211 -7.66 -32.59 45.35
C GLY A 211 -8.42 -32.13 44.10
N LYS A 212 -9.08 -30.96 44.15
CA LYS A 212 -9.89 -30.39 43.06
C LYS A 212 -9.13 -29.32 42.27
N GLY A 213 -7.84 -29.54 42.04
CA GLY A 213 -6.95 -28.66 41.26
C GLY A 213 -7.51 -28.26 39.88
N PRO A 214 -8.06 -29.18 39.05
CA PRO A 214 -8.65 -28.83 37.75
C PRO A 214 -9.83 -27.85 37.83
N SER A 215 -10.70 -28.03 38.83
CA SER A 215 -11.84 -27.14 39.08
C SER A 215 -11.36 -25.78 39.57
N ALA A 216 -10.37 -25.76 40.49
CA ALA A 216 -9.78 -24.53 41.00
C ALA A 216 -9.12 -23.71 39.88
N HIS A 217 -8.33 -24.36 39.02
CA HIS A 217 -7.68 -23.71 37.88
C HIS A 217 -8.71 -23.15 36.88
N GLN A 218 -9.79 -23.88 36.60
CA GLN A 218 -10.85 -23.38 35.72
C GLN A 218 -11.56 -22.15 36.31
N LEU A 219 -11.79 -22.13 37.62
CA LEU A 219 -12.40 -20.98 38.32
C LEU A 219 -11.48 -19.76 38.31
N LEU A 220 -10.17 -19.94 38.48
CA LEU A 220 -9.18 -18.86 38.36
C LEU A 220 -9.28 -18.18 36.99
N LEU A 221 -9.17 -18.97 35.91
CA LEU A 221 -9.24 -18.43 34.55
C LEU A 221 -10.59 -17.77 34.26
N LYS A 222 -11.69 -18.37 34.73
CA LYS A 222 -13.03 -17.80 34.60
C LYS A 222 -13.14 -16.44 35.31
N HIS A 223 -12.57 -16.30 36.50
CA HIS A 223 -12.57 -15.02 37.21
C HIS A 223 -11.80 -13.95 36.43
N TYR A 224 -10.60 -14.25 35.92
CA TYR A 224 -9.84 -13.30 35.11
C TYR A 224 -10.54 -12.95 33.79
N ALA A 225 -11.20 -13.90 33.14
CA ALA A 225 -12.00 -13.66 31.93
C ALA A 225 -13.18 -12.73 32.22
N THR A 226 -14.00 -13.04 33.22
CA THR A 226 -15.17 -12.21 33.59
C THR A 226 -14.78 -10.80 34.03
N SER A 227 -13.69 -10.67 34.80
CA SER A 227 -13.15 -9.37 35.22
C SER A 227 -12.60 -8.56 34.05
N LEU A 228 -11.95 -9.21 33.08
CA LEU A 228 -11.49 -8.57 31.85
C LEU A 228 -12.67 -8.10 31.01
N HIS A 229 -13.63 -8.97 30.71
CA HIS A 229 -14.81 -8.63 29.90
C HIS A 229 -15.60 -7.47 30.52
N ARG A 230 -15.84 -7.47 31.83
CA ARG A 230 -16.52 -6.35 32.50
C ARG A 230 -15.76 -5.02 32.35
N ARG A 231 -14.43 -5.05 32.42
CA ARG A 231 -13.59 -3.84 32.21
C ARG A 231 -13.63 -3.38 30.77
N ILE A 232 -13.64 -4.32 29.82
CA ILE A 232 -13.77 -4.01 28.39
C ILE A 232 -15.15 -3.41 28.10
N GLU A 233 -16.23 -4.01 28.61
CA GLU A 233 -17.61 -3.50 28.46
C GLU A 233 -17.75 -2.08 29.02
N ALA A 234 -17.12 -1.79 30.16
CA ALA A 234 -17.07 -0.44 30.71
C ALA A 234 -16.25 0.54 29.85
N PHE A 235 -15.25 0.04 29.12
CA PHE A 235 -14.38 0.83 28.24
C PHE A 235 -14.97 1.06 26.84
N LEU A 236 -15.78 0.13 26.32
CA LEU A 236 -16.33 0.17 24.96
C LEU A 236 -17.02 1.49 24.60
N PRO A 237 -17.86 2.11 25.45
CA PRO A 237 -18.48 3.40 25.12
C PRO A 237 -17.49 4.54 24.85
N SER A 238 -16.23 4.41 25.27
CA SER A 238 -15.18 5.41 25.04
C SER A 238 -14.56 5.31 23.64
N CYS A 239 -14.87 4.27 22.86
CA CYS A 239 -14.28 4.05 21.54
C CYS A 239 -14.61 5.17 20.54
N SER A 240 -15.82 5.74 20.61
CA SER A 240 -16.25 6.83 19.74
C SER A 240 -15.48 8.14 19.98
N SER A 241 -15.01 8.34 21.21
CA SER A 241 -14.37 9.60 21.61
C SER A 241 -12.89 9.67 21.24
N CYS A 242 -12.22 8.52 21.17
CA CYS A 242 -10.78 8.43 20.87
C CYS A 242 -10.45 7.18 20.02
N PRO A 243 -10.94 7.11 18.77
CA PRO A 243 -10.82 5.90 17.95
C PRO A 243 -9.36 5.55 17.62
N ASN A 244 -8.46 6.54 17.57
CA ASN A 244 -7.06 6.35 17.24
C ASN A 244 -6.24 5.67 18.35
N THR A 245 -6.64 5.82 19.62
CA THR A 245 -5.93 5.26 20.79
C THR A 245 -6.65 4.05 21.39
N PHE A 246 -7.90 3.81 20.99
CA PHE A 246 -8.72 2.71 21.47
C PHE A 246 -8.06 1.33 21.27
N PRO A 247 -7.58 0.95 20.07
CA PRO A 247 -6.97 -0.37 19.87
C PRO A 247 -5.73 -0.61 20.75
N ALA A 248 -4.88 0.40 20.90
CA ALA A 248 -3.68 0.33 21.75
C ALA A 248 -4.04 0.15 23.24
N THR A 249 -5.03 0.92 23.72
CA THR A 249 -5.50 0.85 25.11
C THR A 249 -6.14 -0.51 25.42
N LEU A 250 -6.97 -1.01 24.49
CA LEU A 250 -7.59 -2.33 24.61
C LEU A 250 -6.53 -3.45 24.62
N SER A 251 -5.52 -3.35 23.77
CA SER A 251 -4.40 -4.29 23.73
C SER A 251 -3.69 -4.35 25.08
N LYS A 252 -3.32 -3.20 25.66
CA LYS A 252 -2.70 -3.13 26.98
C LYS A 252 -3.56 -3.78 28.07
N LEU A 253 -4.87 -3.55 28.05
CA LEU A 253 -5.81 -4.13 29.02
C LEU A 253 -5.85 -5.66 28.93
N VAL A 254 -5.94 -6.22 27.72
CA VAL A 254 -5.99 -7.67 27.49
C VAL A 254 -4.66 -8.32 27.84
N PHE A 255 -3.54 -7.84 27.29
CA PHE A 255 -2.23 -8.45 27.51
C PHE A 255 -1.74 -8.35 28.96
N SER A 256 -2.04 -7.25 29.66
CA SER A 256 -1.72 -7.14 31.10
C SER A 256 -2.54 -8.11 31.94
N ASN A 257 -3.80 -8.36 31.59
CA ASN A 257 -4.63 -9.35 32.27
C ASN A 257 -4.16 -10.79 32.00
N ILE A 258 -3.76 -11.10 30.76
CA ILE A 258 -3.15 -12.39 30.40
C ILE A 258 -1.87 -12.63 31.23
N SER A 259 -0.98 -11.64 31.25
CA SER A 259 0.28 -11.69 32.04
C SER A 259 0.00 -11.93 33.53
N LEU A 260 -0.98 -11.24 34.10
CA LEU A 260 -1.34 -11.40 35.51
C LEU A 260 -1.91 -12.80 35.78
N ALA A 261 -2.86 -13.25 34.98
CA ALA A 261 -3.47 -14.57 35.14
C ALA A 261 -2.45 -15.71 34.96
N ALA A 262 -1.52 -15.58 34.01
CA ALA A 262 -0.47 -16.56 33.78
C ALA A 262 0.49 -16.66 34.98
N LYS A 263 0.95 -15.52 35.53
CA LYS A 263 1.79 -15.48 36.73
C LYS A 263 1.11 -16.11 37.94
N GLU A 264 -0.18 -15.82 38.13
CA GLU A 264 -0.95 -16.33 39.27
C GLU A 264 -1.29 -17.81 39.12
N SER A 265 -1.53 -18.26 37.88
CA SER A 265 -1.67 -19.68 37.61
C SER A 265 -0.35 -20.42 37.86
N ALA A 266 0.78 -19.87 37.43
CA ALA A 266 2.09 -20.46 37.66
C ALA A 266 2.45 -20.50 39.15
N SER A 267 2.09 -19.47 39.93
CA SER A 267 2.37 -19.45 41.37
C SER A 267 1.53 -20.45 42.17
N MET A 268 0.29 -20.73 41.74
CA MET A 268 -0.64 -21.62 42.46
C MET A 268 -0.63 -23.07 41.98
N PHE A 269 -0.28 -23.32 40.72
CA PHE A 269 -0.39 -24.63 40.06
C PHE A 269 0.90 -25.07 39.35
N GLY A 270 1.98 -24.28 39.42
CA GLY A 270 3.22 -24.47 38.67
C GLY A 270 4.18 -25.50 39.26
N ASP A 271 3.67 -26.69 39.61
CA ASP A 271 4.54 -27.85 39.80
C ASP A 271 4.96 -28.39 38.42
N ASP A 272 6.26 -28.61 38.22
CA ASP A 272 6.85 -29.11 36.96
C ASP A 272 6.22 -30.43 36.46
N ASP A 273 5.53 -31.16 37.34
CA ASP A 273 4.92 -32.46 37.08
C ASP A 273 3.55 -32.41 36.36
N ASN A 274 2.94 -31.24 36.11
CA ASN A 274 1.61 -31.16 35.46
C ASN A 274 1.48 -30.09 34.35
N PRO A 275 1.98 -30.36 33.13
CA PRO A 275 1.90 -29.43 31.99
C PRO A 275 0.46 -29.13 31.52
N ALA A 276 -0.54 -29.88 31.99
CA ALA A 276 -1.93 -29.68 31.58
C ALA A 276 -2.51 -28.33 32.02
N TYR A 277 -2.03 -27.75 33.13
CA TYR A 277 -2.47 -26.42 33.57
C TYR A 277 -1.91 -25.31 32.69
N SER A 278 -0.62 -25.34 32.40
CA SER A 278 0.03 -24.42 31.47
C SER A 278 -0.65 -24.42 30.09
N ASN A 279 -0.96 -25.61 29.54
CA ASN A 279 -1.69 -25.73 28.27
C ASN A 279 -3.09 -25.07 28.31
N LYS A 280 -3.80 -25.15 29.45
CA LYS A 280 -5.10 -24.48 29.60
C LYS A 280 -4.96 -22.96 29.68
N VAL A 281 -3.88 -22.45 30.27
CA VAL A 281 -3.56 -21.00 30.27
C VAL A 281 -3.28 -20.53 28.85
N VAL A 282 -2.50 -21.29 28.07
CA VAL A 282 -2.25 -20.99 26.64
C VAL A 282 -3.58 -20.92 25.87
N GLN A 283 -4.41 -21.96 25.92
CA GLN A 283 -5.69 -21.99 25.22
C GLN A 283 -6.63 -20.85 25.64
N TRP A 284 -6.60 -20.46 26.92
CA TRP A 284 -7.36 -19.33 27.39
C TRP A 284 -6.82 -18.01 26.81
N ALA A 285 -5.51 -17.79 26.87
CA ALA A 285 -4.86 -16.60 26.31
C ALA A 285 -5.11 -16.48 24.79
N GLU A 286 -5.10 -17.58 24.04
CA GLU A 286 -5.44 -17.60 22.62
C GLU A 286 -6.87 -17.07 22.37
N ARG A 287 -7.86 -17.51 23.17
CA ARG A 287 -9.25 -17.02 23.06
C ARG A 287 -9.38 -15.54 23.42
N GLU A 288 -8.62 -15.06 24.39
CA GLU A 288 -8.60 -13.64 24.76
C GLU A 288 -7.97 -12.77 23.65
N VAL A 289 -6.93 -13.27 22.97
CA VAL A 289 -6.33 -12.60 21.80
C VAL A 289 -7.30 -12.60 20.61
N GLU A 290 -8.01 -13.70 20.36
CA GLU A 290 -9.10 -13.74 19.36
C GLU A 290 -10.20 -12.73 19.69
N TYR A 291 -10.55 -12.62 20.97
CA TYR A 291 -11.53 -11.65 21.46
C TYR A 291 -11.08 -10.20 21.25
N LEU A 292 -9.81 -9.89 21.55
CA LEU A 292 -9.19 -8.60 21.27
C LEU A 292 -9.28 -8.25 19.77
N VAL A 293 -8.83 -9.14 18.89
CA VAL A 293 -8.79 -8.85 17.44
C VAL A 293 -10.17 -8.58 16.88
N ARG A 294 -11.18 -9.35 17.30
CA ARG A 294 -12.57 -9.14 16.90
C ARG A 294 -13.10 -7.78 17.36
N LEU A 295 -12.86 -7.41 18.62
CA LEU A 295 -13.30 -6.12 19.15
C LEU A 295 -12.62 -4.94 18.46
N VAL A 296 -11.33 -5.05 18.14
CA VAL A 296 -10.63 -4.02 17.36
C VAL A 296 -11.29 -3.87 15.99
N LYS A 297 -11.58 -4.98 15.28
CA LYS A 297 -12.25 -4.94 13.98
C LYS A 297 -13.65 -4.31 14.05
N GLU A 298 -14.44 -4.64 15.06
CA GLU A 298 -15.83 -4.17 15.19
C GLU A 298 -15.95 -2.70 15.62
N ASN A 299 -14.95 -2.17 16.34
CA ASN A 299 -15.04 -0.86 17.01
C ASN A 299 -13.95 0.14 16.58
N ALA A 300 -13.07 -0.23 15.64
CA ALA A 300 -12.08 0.70 15.10
C ALA A 300 -12.73 1.82 14.28
N ALA A 301 -11.95 2.87 14.02
CA ALA A 301 -12.32 3.89 13.05
C ALA A 301 -12.65 3.24 11.69
N PRO A 302 -13.56 3.84 10.89
CA PRO A 302 -13.75 3.40 9.52
C PRO A 302 -12.41 3.35 8.79
N SER A 303 -12.15 2.23 8.12
CA SER A 303 -10.87 1.93 7.46
C SER A 303 -10.46 2.95 6.37
N GLU A 304 -11.40 3.77 5.92
CA GLU A 304 -11.18 4.85 4.93
C GLU A 304 -10.66 6.14 5.57
N THR A 305 -10.63 6.28 6.90
CA THR A 305 -10.16 7.50 7.58
C THR A 305 -8.64 7.65 7.52
N VAL A 306 -8.15 8.91 7.57
CA VAL A 306 -6.72 9.25 7.45
C VAL A 306 -5.87 8.58 8.52
N TYR A 307 -6.41 8.39 9.73
CA TYR A 307 -5.68 7.87 10.88
C TYR A 307 -5.88 6.36 11.11
N ALA A 308 -6.73 5.67 10.34
CA ALA A 308 -7.00 4.25 10.53
C ALA A 308 -5.74 3.39 10.35
N LEU A 309 -4.92 3.71 9.35
CA LEU A 309 -3.65 3.01 9.11
C LEU A 309 -2.68 3.22 10.29
N ARG A 310 -2.55 4.46 10.79
CA ARG A 310 -1.77 4.73 12.00
C ARG A 310 -2.25 3.93 13.21
N ALA A 311 -3.56 3.91 13.46
CA ALA A 311 -4.14 3.19 14.59
C ALA A 311 -3.90 1.66 14.49
N ALA A 312 -4.09 1.08 13.31
CA ALA A 312 -3.81 -0.33 13.04
C ALA A 312 -2.31 -0.65 13.23
N SER A 313 -1.44 0.22 12.73
CA SER A 313 0.01 0.09 12.83
C SER A 313 0.53 0.16 14.27
N VAL A 314 0.00 1.08 15.07
CA VAL A 314 0.35 1.18 16.51
C VAL A 314 -0.19 -0.02 17.28
N CYS A 315 -1.42 -0.45 17.00
CA CYS A 315 -2.00 -1.64 17.64
C CYS A 315 -1.18 -2.90 17.35
N LEU A 316 -0.77 -3.11 16.11
CA LEU A 316 0.13 -4.21 15.70
C LEU A 316 1.44 -4.15 16.48
N GLN A 317 2.08 -2.97 16.52
CA GLN A 317 3.35 -2.75 17.21
C GLN A 317 3.25 -3.09 18.70
N ASP A 318 2.23 -2.57 19.38
CA ASP A 318 2.03 -2.79 20.82
C ASP A 318 1.71 -4.25 21.12
N CYS A 319 0.81 -4.88 20.36
CA CYS A 319 0.45 -6.29 20.55
C CYS A 319 1.65 -7.22 20.40
N LEU A 320 2.50 -7.00 19.39
CA LEU A 320 3.70 -7.81 19.18
C LEU A 320 4.73 -7.59 20.29
N ASN A 321 4.90 -6.34 20.76
CA ASN A 321 5.73 -6.05 21.92
C ASN A 321 5.22 -6.76 23.18
N TYR A 322 3.90 -6.80 23.39
CA TYR A 322 3.30 -7.53 24.49
C TYR A 322 3.42 -9.04 24.34
N CYS A 323 3.27 -9.59 23.14
CA CYS A 323 3.51 -11.02 22.87
C CYS A 323 4.94 -11.39 23.24
N LYS A 324 5.93 -10.59 22.82
CA LYS A 324 7.34 -10.78 23.19
C LYS A 324 7.57 -10.71 24.70
N ALA A 325 6.90 -9.79 25.40
CA ALA A 325 6.97 -9.69 26.86
C ALA A 325 6.34 -10.87 27.61
N LEU A 326 5.47 -11.66 26.95
CA LEU A 326 4.85 -12.85 27.51
C LEU A 326 5.67 -14.14 27.26
N GLU A 327 6.62 -14.13 26.33
CA GLU A 327 7.46 -15.31 26.02
C GLU A 327 8.18 -15.90 27.24
N PRO A 328 8.76 -15.11 28.18
CA PRO A 328 9.39 -15.66 29.39
C PRO A 328 8.42 -16.39 30.33
N GLN A 329 7.11 -16.19 30.16
CA GLN A 329 6.05 -16.89 30.92
C GLN A 329 5.54 -18.14 30.18
N GLY A 330 6.22 -18.56 29.11
CA GLY A 330 5.85 -19.73 28.30
C GLY A 330 4.71 -19.48 27.29
N LEU A 331 4.33 -18.22 27.06
CA LEU A 331 3.24 -17.83 26.16
C LEU A 331 3.78 -17.26 24.84
N ILE A 332 3.76 -18.06 23.78
CA ILE A 332 4.24 -17.65 22.44
C ILE A 332 3.02 -17.35 21.54
N LEU A 333 2.58 -16.09 21.52
CA LEU A 333 1.32 -15.68 20.87
C LEU A 333 1.51 -14.89 19.56
N SER A 334 2.73 -14.47 19.23
CA SER A 334 3.02 -13.56 18.11
C SER A 334 2.51 -14.09 16.76
N LYS A 335 2.71 -15.39 16.48
CA LYS A 335 2.26 -16.01 15.23
C LYS A 335 0.74 -16.06 15.13
N LEU A 336 0.05 -16.45 16.21
CA LEU A 336 -1.41 -16.47 16.26
C LEU A 336 -1.98 -15.08 16.02
N PHE A 337 -1.46 -14.08 16.74
CA PHE A 337 -1.90 -12.70 16.60
C PHE A 337 -1.74 -12.18 15.17
N LEU A 338 -0.57 -12.39 14.54
CA LEU A 338 -0.33 -11.99 13.16
C LEU A 338 -1.33 -12.62 12.17
N VAL A 339 -1.65 -13.91 12.34
CA VAL A 339 -2.63 -14.60 11.48
C VAL A 339 -4.02 -13.99 11.63
N LEU A 340 -4.45 -13.69 12.85
CA LEU A 340 -5.78 -13.14 13.12
C LEU A 340 -5.92 -11.67 12.70
N PHE A 341 -4.86 -10.88 12.88
CA PHE A 341 -4.87 -9.43 12.67
C PHE A 341 -4.55 -9.04 11.22
N ARG A 342 -3.81 -9.87 10.46
CA ARG A 342 -3.46 -9.62 9.05
C ARG A 342 -4.64 -9.17 8.18
N PRO A 343 -5.82 -9.84 8.18
CA PRO A 343 -6.95 -9.41 7.35
C PRO A 343 -7.40 -7.97 7.61
N TYR A 344 -7.35 -7.53 8.87
CA TYR A 344 -7.72 -6.16 9.24
C TYR A 344 -6.70 -5.13 8.75
N VAL A 345 -5.40 -5.41 8.91
CA VAL A 345 -4.35 -4.49 8.43
C VAL A 345 -4.38 -4.38 6.91
N GLU A 346 -4.56 -5.50 6.19
CA GLU A 346 -4.67 -5.50 4.73
C GLU A 346 -5.92 -4.75 4.23
N GLU A 347 -7.05 -4.89 4.91
CA GLU A 347 -8.28 -4.14 4.62
C GLU A 347 -8.08 -2.63 4.85
N VAL A 348 -7.48 -2.24 5.97
CA VAL A 348 -7.18 -0.84 6.29
C VAL A 348 -6.21 -0.25 5.28
N LEU A 349 -5.15 -0.97 4.92
CA LEU A 349 -4.22 -0.57 3.87
C LEU A 349 -4.98 -0.35 2.55
N GLU A 350 -5.73 -1.34 2.08
CA GLU A 350 -6.49 -1.26 0.83
C GLU A 350 -7.44 -0.06 0.79
N LEU A 351 -8.19 0.19 1.86
CA LEU A 351 -9.16 1.29 1.95
C LEU A 351 -8.47 2.66 2.05
N ASN A 352 -7.36 2.76 2.80
CA ASN A 352 -6.56 3.99 2.82
C ASN A 352 -5.92 4.29 1.45
N PHE A 353 -5.40 3.27 0.77
CA PHE A 353 -4.85 3.43 -0.59
C PHE A 353 -5.93 3.80 -1.61
N ARG A 354 -7.16 3.27 -1.47
CA ARG A 354 -8.29 3.66 -2.31
C ARG A 354 -8.69 5.12 -2.09
N ARG A 355 -8.74 5.59 -0.83
CA ARG A 355 -8.95 7.02 -0.52
C ARG A 355 -7.85 7.86 -1.16
N ALA A 356 -6.59 7.52 -0.88
CA ALA A 356 -5.41 8.17 -1.44
C ALA A 356 -5.49 8.30 -2.97
N ARG A 357 -5.86 7.21 -3.66
CA ARG A 357 -6.06 7.23 -5.12
C ARG A 357 -7.13 8.25 -5.54
N LYS A 358 -8.28 8.31 -4.87
CA LYS A 358 -9.33 9.29 -5.20
C LYS A 358 -8.79 10.72 -5.09
N VAL A 359 -8.06 11.03 -4.01
CA VAL A 359 -7.48 12.37 -3.79
C VAL A 359 -6.45 12.77 -4.86
N VAL A 360 -5.64 11.83 -5.39
CA VAL A 360 -4.69 12.13 -6.48
C VAL A 360 -5.42 12.52 -7.77
N PHE A 361 -6.55 11.87 -8.09
CA PHE A 361 -7.16 11.93 -9.43
C PHE A 361 -8.51 12.68 -9.50
N ASP A 362 -9.19 12.91 -8.37
CA ASP A 362 -10.42 13.69 -8.29
C ASP A 362 -10.08 15.15 -7.97
N LEU A 363 -9.94 15.98 -9.03
CA LEU A 363 -9.59 17.41 -8.91
C LEU A 363 -10.67 18.29 -8.25
N ASN A 364 -11.86 17.74 -7.95
CA ASN A 364 -13.03 18.50 -7.48
C ASN A 364 -13.13 18.67 -5.96
N GLU A 365 -12.37 17.91 -5.16
CA GLU A 365 -12.26 18.13 -3.71
C GLU A 365 -10.95 18.85 -3.41
N ALA A 366 -10.90 20.13 -3.78
CA ALA A 366 -9.99 21.05 -3.11
C ALA A 366 -10.47 21.20 -1.67
N ASP A 367 -10.08 20.29 -0.79
CA ASP A 367 -10.29 20.45 0.64
C ASP A 367 -9.05 21.08 1.29
N GLU A 368 -9.33 22.13 2.05
CA GLU A 368 -8.42 22.98 2.78
C GLU A 368 -7.69 22.15 3.84
N GLY A 369 -6.46 21.67 3.56
CA GLY A 369 -5.70 20.96 4.59
C GLY A 369 -4.28 20.50 4.27
N LEU A 370 -3.77 20.74 3.07
CA LEU A 370 -2.44 20.25 2.65
C LEU A 370 -1.37 21.34 2.74
N GLU A 371 -1.20 21.90 3.94
CA GLU A 371 -0.02 22.69 4.29
C GLU A 371 1.02 21.79 4.95
N SER A 372 1.85 21.13 4.14
CA SER A 372 3.17 20.71 4.58
C SER A 372 4.22 21.14 3.56
N SER A 373 5.00 22.14 3.95
CA SER A 373 6.28 22.45 3.33
C SER A 373 7.17 21.21 3.45
N SER A 374 7.35 20.50 2.34
CA SER A 374 8.17 19.29 2.27
C SER A 374 9.25 19.45 1.21
N ASP A 375 10.44 18.88 1.45
CA ASP A 375 11.62 18.99 0.58
C ASP A 375 11.35 18.57 -0.87
N PHE A 376 10.39 17.66 -1.10
CA PHE A 376 10.03 17.21 -2.45
C PHE A 376 9.19 18.23 -3.22
N VAL A 377 8.49 19.15 -2.53
CA VAL A 377 7.68 20.20 -3.18
C VAL A 377 8.62 21.11 -3.97
N ALA A 378 9.71 21.58 -3.36
CA ALA A 378 10.70 22.40 -4.05
C ALA A 378 11.29 21.70 -5.29
N VAL A 379 11.68 20.42 -5.14
CA VAL A 379 12.25 19.62 -6.24
C VAL A 379 11.26 19.42 -7.40
N LEU A 380 9.97 19.24 -7.09
CA LEU A 380 8.94 19.06 -8.13
C LEU A 380 8.45 20.40 -8.71
N SER A 381 8.47 21.48 -7.93
CA SER A 381 8.11 22.83 -8.38
C SER A 381 9.07 23.38 -9.43
N ASP A 382 10.32 22.90 -9.51
CA ASP A 382 11.24 23.23 -10.61
C ASP A 382 10.63 22.87 -11.99
N PHE A 383 9.83 21.80 -12.04
CA PHE A 383 9.11 21.40 -13.26
C PHE A 383 7.84 22.23 -13.53
N ALA A 384 7.30 22.92 -12.52
CA ALA A 384 6.08 23.74 -12.64
C ALA A 384 6.28 25.02 -13.45
N ILE A 385 7.52 25.47 -13.62
CA ILE A 385 7.84 26.63 -14.47
C ILE A 385 7.69 26.26 -15.96
N ALA A 386 7.91 24.99 -16.29
CA ALA A 386 7.94 24.45 -17.64
C ALA A 386 6.62 23.79 -18.08
N SER A 387 5.67 23.60 -17.16
CA SER A 387 4.34 23.02 -17.43
C SER A 387 3.19 23.79 -16.79
N ASP A 388 1.96 23.63 -17.29
CA ASP A 388 0.79 24.18 -16.59
C ASP A 388 0.74 23.68 -15.13
N THR A 389 0.44 24.61 -14.23
CA THR A 389 0.43 24.46 -12.76
C THR A 389 -0.35 23.23 -12.29
N THR A 390 -1.42 22.89 -13.01
CA THR A 390 -2.34 21.79 -12.70
C THR A 390 -1.72 20.39 -12.84
N MET A 391 -0.74 20.20 -13.74
CA MET A 391 -0.09 18.89 -13.95
C MET A 391 1.08 18.67 -13.00
N THR A 392 1.85 19.70 -12.66
CA THR A 392 2.89 19.56 -11.63
C THR A 392 2.29 19.32 -10.25
N ASP A 393 1.12 19.90 -9.99
CA ASP A 393 0.31 19.62 -8.80
C ASP A 393 -0.01 18.14 -8.63
N CYS A 394 -0.25 17.38 -9.72
CA CYS A 394 -0.55 15.95 -9.60
C CYS A 394 0.66 15.15 -9.10
N SER A 395 1.87 15.54 -9.52
CA SER A 395 3.14 14.92 -9.10
C SER A 395 3.43 15.22 -7.62
N ILE A 396 3.17 16.47 -7.20
CA ILE A 396 3.29 16.90 -5.81
C ILE A 396 2.29 16.14 -4.93
N ARG A 397 1.01 16.08 -5.33
CA ARG A 397 -0.04 15.35 -4.61
C ARG A 397 0.26 13.85 -4.49
N PHE A 398 0.75 13.23 -5.57
CA PHE A 398 1.20 11.83 -5.51
C PHE A 398 2.24 11.63 -4.41
N MET A 399 3.28 12.46 -4.37
CA MET A 399 4.34 12.34 -3.36
C MET A 399 3.85 12.64 -1.93
N GLN A 400 3.01 13.66 -1.75
CA GLN A 400 2.36 13.97 -0.47
C GLN A 400 1.63 12.75 0.08
N ILE A 401 0.77 12.14 -0.75
CA ILE A 401 -0.04 11.00 -0.35
C ILE A 401 0.80 9.77 -0.02
N VAL A 402 1.84 9.51 -0.80
CA VAL A 402 2.75 8.40 -0.49
C VAL A 402 3.48 8.66 0.82
N GLN A 403 3.94 9.90 1.06
CA GLN A 403 4.60 10.25 2.30
C GLN A 403 3.65 10.15 3.51
N ASP A 404 2.42 10.63 3.39
CA ASP A 404 1.39 10.52 4.43
C ASP A 404 1.09 9.07 4.81
N ILE A 405 1.09 8.15 3.84
CA ILE A 405 0.92 6.72 4.10
C ILE A 405 2.14 6.16 4.81
N LEU A 406 3.34 6.48 4.32
CA LEU A 406 4.61 5.99 4.85
C LEU A 406 4.87 6.44 6.30
N GLU A 407 4.54 7.68 6.64
CA GLU A 407 4.71 8.25 7.98
C GLU A 407 3.79 7.63 9.03
N GLN A 408 2.67 7.03 8.60
CA GLN A 408 1.75 6.36 9.53
C GLN A 408 2.28 5.01 10.02
N LEU A 409 3.19 4.39 9.27
CA LEU A 409 3.68 3.05 9.54
C LEU A 409 4.66 3.03 10.72
N THR A 410 4.48 2.03 11.59
CA THR A 410 5.41 1.66 12.66
C THR A 410 6.39 0.63 12.13
N HIS A 411 7.54 0.51 12.81
CA HIS A 411 8.58 -0.44 12.45
C HIS A 411 8.06 -1.88 12.28
N LEU A 412 7.27 -2.41 13.23
CA LEU A 412 6.73 -3.78 13.10
C LEU A 412 5.66 -3.91 12.02
N ALA A 413 4.99 -2.82 11.62
CA ALA A 413 4.12 -2.85 10.45
C ALA A 413 4.93 -2.95 9.15
N VAL A 414 6.03 -2.20 9.04
CA VAL A 414 6.96 -2.30 7.91
C VAL A 414 7.54 -3.71 7.80
N LEU A 415 7.99 -4.29 8.92
CA LEU A 415 8.57 -5.64 8.94
C LEU A 415 7.60 -6.73 8.46
N HIS A 416 6.31 -6.61 8.75
CA HIS A 416 5.33 -7.67 8.47
C HIS A 416 4.44 -7.41 7.25
N PHE A 417 4.31 -6.16 6.82
CA PHE A 417 3.41 -5.72 5.75
C PHE A 417 4.12 -4.83 4.71
N GLY A 418 5.45 -4.71 4.77
CA GLY A 418 6.24 -3.88 3.86
C GLY A 418 6.03 -4.24 2.39
N GLU A 419 5.97 -5.53 2.06
CA GLU A 419 5.65 -6.01 0.70
C GLU A 419 4.28 -5.51 0.22
N SER A 420 3.25 -5.62 1.06
CA SER A 420 1.88 -5.15 0.75
C SER A 420 1.87 -3.64 0.52
N VAL A 421 2.60 -2.87 1.33
CA VAL A 421 2.75 -1.42 1.18
C VAL A 421 3.45 -1.09 -0.15
N LEU A 422 4.59 -1.73 -0.44
CA LEU A 422 5.34 -1.52 -1.69
C LEU A 422 4.48 -1.85 -2.92
N ALA A 423 3.75 -2.95 -2.89
CA ALA A 423 2.85 -3.35 -3.96
C ALA A 423 1.75 -2.29 -4.22
N ARG A 424 1.21 -1.70 -3.15
CA ARG A 424 0.18 -0.64 -3.26
C ARG A 424 0.75 0.69 -3.75
N VAL A 425 1.96 1.07 -3.32
CA VAL A 425 2.68 2.24 -3.86
C VAL A 425 2.97 2.05 -5.35
N LEU A 426 3.40 0.86 -5.77
CA LEU A 426 3.61 0.53 -7.18
C LEU A 426 2.31 0.68 -8.00
N GLN A 427 1.19 0.17 -7.49
CA GLN A 427 -0.11 0.32 -8.14
C GLN A 427 -0.55 1.78 -8.26
N LEU A 428 -0.22 2.62 -7.26
CA LEU A 428 -0.50 4.05 -7.31
C LEU A 428 0.38 4.74 -8.36
N TYR A 429 1.66 4.37 -8.43
CA TYR A 429 2.59 4.91 -9.43
C TYR A 429 2.20 4.52 -10.85
N ASP A 430 1.82 3.27 -11.10
CA ASP A 430 1.34 2.80 -12.41
C ASP A 430 0.14 3.63 -12.90
N LYS A 431 -0.82 3.91 -12.00
CA LYS A 431 -1.99 4.75 -12.31
C LYS A 431 -1.62 6.22 -12.52
N TYR A 432 -0.64 6.72 -11.78
CA TYR A 432 -0.09 8.06 -11.98
C TYR A 432 0.58 8.15 -13.36
N ILE A 433 1.32 7.12 -13.78
CA ILE A 433 1.87 7.04 -15.13
C ILE A 433 0.76 7.00 -16.19
N ASP A 434 -0.27 6.17 -16.02
CA ASP A 434 -1.41 6.13 -16.95
C ASP A 434 -2.11 7.50 -17.07
N PHE A 435 -2.18 8.24 -15.97
CA PHE A 435 -2.71 9.60 -15.95
C PHE A 435 -1.82 10.57 -16.74
N LEU A 436 -0.49 10.50 -16.56
CA LEU A 436 0.46 11.31 -17.35
C LEU A 436 0.43 10.96 -18.84
N ILE A 437 0.29 9.68 -19.20
CA ILE A 437 0.17 9.24 -20.59
C ILE A 437 -1.05 9.89 -21.26
N LYS A 438 -2.19 9.97 -20.55
CA LYS A 438 -3.40 10.64 -21.04
C LYS A 438 -3.24 12.15 -21.20
N ALA A 439 -2.30 12.77 -20.46
CA ALA A 439 -2.01 14.20 -20.56
C ALA A 439 -1.16 14.53 -21.80
N LEU A 440 -0.43 13.56 -22.35
CA LEU A 440 0.40 13.74 -23.55
C LEU A 440 -0.47 13.83 -24.83
N PRO A 441 0.01 14.50 -25.89
CA PRO A 441 -0.72 14.61 -27.16
C PRO A 441 -1.00 13.25 -27.81
N GLY A 442 -2.03 13.19 -28.66
CA GLY A 442 -2.37 12.00 -29.47
C GLY A 442 -3.12 10.86 -28.75
N HIS A 443 -3.28 10.89 -27.42
CA HIS A 443 -3.96 9.80 -26.69
C HIS A 443 -5.49 9.89 -26.80
N ALA A 444 -6.03 11.09 -27.04
CA ALA A 444 -7.48 11.34 -27.02
C ALA A 444 -8.18 10.99 -28.35
N ASP A 445 -7.43 10.71 -29.42
CA ASP A 445 -7.97 10.59 -30.78
C ASP A 445 -8.06 9.13 -31.29
N GLU A 446 -7.48 8.15 -30.58
CA GLU A 446 -7.63 6.70 -30.88
C GLU A 446 -8.85 6.04 -30.19
N ASP A 447 -9.27 6.54 -29.03
CA ASP A 447 -10.51 6.12 -28.39
C ASP A 447 -11.65 6.97 -28.96
N GLY A 448 -12.48 6.39 -29.83
CA GLY A 448 -13.71 7.00 -30.35
C GLY A 448 -14.80 7.23 -29.28
N LEU A 449 -14.42 7.80 -28.12
CA LEU A 449 -15.23 8.12 -26.96
C LEU A 449 -15.22 9.63 -26.71
N PRO A 450 -16.11 10.41 -27.34
CA PRO A 450 -16.43 11.75 -26.87
C PRO A 450 -17.52 11.76 -25.78
N GLU A 451 -17.77 10.64 -25.08
CA GLU A 451 -18.89 10.52 -24.13
C GLU A 451 -18.52 9.70 -22.89
N LEU A 452 -17.59 10.25 -22.10
CA LEU A 452 -17.50 10.17 -20.64
C LEU A 452 -16.33 11.06 -20.22
N GLN A 453 -16.45 12.35 -20.56
CA GLN A 453 -15.68 13.38 -19.89
C GLN A 453 -16.32 13.56 -18.50
N ASP A 454 -16.10 12.55 -17.64
CA ASP A 454 -16.17 12.76 -16.20
C ASP A 454 -15.24 13.94 -15.92
N HIS A 455 -15.82 14.97 -15.33
CA HIS A 455 -15.39 16.33 -14.95
C HIS A 455 -13.92 16.69 -14.62
N THR A 456 -12.93 15.88 -14.97
CA THR A 456 -11.50 16.18 -14.86
C THR A 456 -11.02 16.69 -16.22
N ILE A 457 -11.12 18.01 -16.45
CA ILE A 457 -10.50 18.68 -17.59
C ILE A 457 -8.99 18.55 -17.40
N LEU A 458 -8.41 17.46 -17.90
CA LEU A 458 -6.97 17.27 -17.94
C LEU A 458 -6.43 18.28 -18.94
N THR A 459 -5.65 19.25 -18.44
CA THR A 459 -4.87 20.16 -19.26
C THR A 459 -3.84 19.34 -20.02
N ARG A 460 -3.87 19.47 -21.36
CA ARG A 460 -3.01 18.70 -22.27
C ARG A 460 -1.61 19.33 -22.27
N ALA A 461 -0.57 18.51 -22.19
CA ALA A 461 0.82 18.94 -22.36
C ALA A 461 1.11 19.08 -23.86
N GLU A 462 0.84 20.26 -24.43
CA GLU A 462 0.95 20.49 -25.87
C GLU A 462 2.39 20.76 -26.31
N THR A 463 3.18 21.43 -25.47
CA THR A 463 4.55 21.84 -25.80
C THR A 463 5.59 20.79 -25.45
N ASP A 464 6.72 20.77 -26.18
CA ASP A 464 7.86 19.89 -25.88
C ASP A 464 8.37 20.11 -24.44
N SER A 465 8.33 21.35 -23.94
CA SER A 465 8.69 21.73 -22.56
C SER A 465 7.78 21.07 -21.53
N GLU A 466 6.45 21.18 -21.70
CA GLU A 466 5.46 20.56 -20.81
C GLU A 466 5.62 19.04 -20.78
N GLN A 467 5.76 18.40 -21.94
CA GLN A 467 5.90 16.95 -22.02
C GLN A 467 7.19 16.45 -21.35
N LEU A 468 8.30 17.17 -21.53
CA LEU A 468 9.56 16.86 -20.85
C LEU A 468 9.48 17.11 -19.34
N ALA A 469 8.76 18.14 -18.90
CA ALA A 469 8.54 18.41 -17.48
C ALA A 469 7.79 17.25 -16.79
N LEU A 470 6.76 16.69 -17.43
CA LEU A 470 6.06 15.50 -16.90
C LEU A 470 6.98 14.28 -16.79
N LEU A 471 7.78 14.02 -17.83
CA LEU A 471 8.75 12.93 -17.84
C LEU A 471 9.81 13.14 -16.74
N GLY A 472 10.30 14.37 -16.57
CA GLY A 472 11.26 14.76 -15.55
C GLY A 472 10.75 14.60 -14.12
N ALA A 473 9.51 15.02 -13.87
CA ALA A 473 8.85 14.87 -12.58
C ALA A 473 8.66 13.37 -12.24
N ALA A 474 8.12 12.58 -13.17
CA ALA A 474 7.90 11.14 -12.98
C ALA A 474 9.22 10.37 -12.75
N PHE A 475 10.28 10.74 -13.47
CA PHE A 475 11.62 10.16 -13.29
C PHE A 475 12.23 10.57 -11.93
N THR A 476 12.06 11.82 -11.51
CA THR A 476 12.59 12.31 -10.23
C THR A 476 11.89 11.63 -9.05
N ILE A 477 10.59 11.37 -9.15
CA ILE A 477 9.85 10.53 -8.21
C ILE A 477 10.46 9.13 -8.12
N LEU A 478 10.67 8.49 -9.28
CA LEU A 478 11.20 7.14 -9.38
C LEU A 478 12.63 6.98 -8.83
N ASP A 479 13.55 7.84 -9.25
CA ASP A 479 14.98 7.63 -9.01
C ASP A 479 15.48 8.29 -7.73
N GLU A 480 14.80 9.35 -7.26
CA GLU A 480 15.26 10.13 -6.12
C GLU A 480 14.28 10.17 -4.95
N LEU A 481 13.08 10.70 -5.16
CA LEU A 481 12.18 11.06 -4.05
C LEU A 481 11.64 9.83 -3.33
N LEU A 482 11.11 8.87 -4.08
CA LEU A 482 10.51 7.69 -3.49
C LEU A 482 11.53 6.75 -2.85
N PRO A 483 12.71 6.47 -3.47
CA PRO A 483 13.78 5.75 -2.79
C PRO A 483 14.24 6.44 -1.49
N LYS A 484 14.37 7.77 -1.48
CA LYS A 484 14.72 8.53 -0.26
C LYS A 484 13.68 8.33 0.85
N SER A 485 12.38 8.43 0.54
CA SER A 485 11.30 8.24 1.50
C SER A 485 11.24 6.81 2.06
N LEU A 486 11.40 5.81 1.19
CA LEU A 486 11.42 4.40 1.62
C LEU A 486 12.63 4.09 2.50
N VAL A 487 13.80 4.62 2.15
CA VAL A 487 15.01 4.44 2.98
C VAL A 487 14.82 5.03 4.38
N LYS A 488 14.10 6.15 4.55
CA LYS A 488 13.80 6.70 5.88
C LYS A 488 12.94 5.73 6.71
N VAL A 489 11.91 5.14 6.11
CA VAL A 489 10.98 4.23 6.79
C VAL A 489 11.61 2.86 7.10
N TRP A 490 12.38 2.31 6.16
CA TRP A 490 13.05 1.01 6.33
C TRP A 490 14.35 1.10 7.13
N LYS A 491 15.05 2.24 7.22
CA LYS A 491 16.22 2.40 8.11
C LYS A 491 15.84 2.49 9.59
N LEU A 492 14.58 2.81 9.90
CA LEU A 492 14.05 2.76 11.27
C LEU A 492 14.17 1.34 11.89
N GLU A 493 14.50 0.34 11.09
CA GLU A 493 14.86 -1.04 11.48
C GLU A 493 16.17 -1.15 12.28
N VAL A 494 17.11 -0.21 12.14
CA VAL A 494 18.47 -0.35 12.71
C VAL A 494 18.64 0.38 14.04
N GLU A 495 17.91 1.49 14.27
CA GLU A 495 18.18 2.37 15.42
C GLU A 495 17.30 2.09 16.67
N ASN A 496 16.12 1.50 16.52
CA ASN A 496 15.22 1.22 17.66
C ASN A 496 15.52 -0.10 18.40
N GLY A 497 16.59 -0.79 18.04
CA GLY A 497 17.12 -1.96 18.76
C GLY A 497 18.24 -1.60 19.75
N GLY A 498 17.98 -0.75 20.75
CA GLY A 498 18.90 -0.55 21.87
C GLY A 498 18.43 -1.32 23.11
N GLY A 499 19.21 -2.12 23.82
CA GLY A 499 20.59 -2.59 23.66
C GLY A 499 20.92 -3.58 24.78
N ASP A 500 22.00 -4.36 24.62
CA ASP A 500 22.91 -4.71 25.72
C ASP A 500 24.28 -5.03 25.11
N GLY A 501 25.34 -4.59 25.78
CA GLY A 501 26.72 -4.66 25.29
C GLY A 501 27.25 -6.09 25.31
N GLY A 502 27.95 -6.48 24.24
CA GLY A 502 28.70 -7.73 24.19
C GLY A 502 29.18 -8.06 22.79
N ASP A 503 30.47 -7.82 22.56
CA ASP A 503 31.30 -8.20 21.41
C ASP A 503 30.81 -9.39 20.54
N SER A 504 30.78 -9.15 19.23
CA SER A 504 31.50 -9.89 18.17
C SER A 504 30.69 -10.10 16.88
N SER A 505 31.02 -9.27 15.87
CA SER A 505 31.05 -9.62 14.44
C SER A 505 29.93 -10.50 13.87
N SER A 506 28.72 -9.97 13.80
CA SER A 506 27.74 -10.39 12.79
C SER A 506 27.19 -9.15 12.07
N SER A 507 27.66 -8.97 10.85
CA SER A 507 27.29 -7.95 9.85
C SER A 507 25.76 -7.91 9.57
N PRO A 508 25.25 -6.88 8.87
CA PRO A 508 23.83 -6.51 8.82
C PRO A 508 23.03 -7.51 7.99
N SER A 509 22.36 -8.47 8.64
CA SER A 509 21.65 -9.55 7.94
C SER A 509 20.16 -9.30 7.68
N LEU A 510 19.54 -8.27 8.27
CA LEU A 510 18.10 -7.98 8.05
C LEU A 510 17.81 -7.11 6.82
N ILE A 511 18.77 -6.32 6.35
CA ILE A 511 18.68 -5.58 5.07
C ILE A 511 18.79 -6.56 3.87
N SER A 512 19.10 -7.83 4.10
CA SER A 512 19.33 -8.81 3.03
C SER A 512 18.06 -9.45 2.46
N SER A 513 16.96 -9.54 3.23
CA SER A 513 15.68 -10.10 2.72
C SER A 513 14.86 -9.08 1.93
N SER A 514 14.93 -7.78 2.29
CA SER A 514 14.24 -6.69 1.60
C SER A 514 15.01 -6.16 0.37
N ALA A 515 16.31 -6.45 0.25
CA ALA A 515 17.11 -6.06 -0.92
C ALA A 515 16.63 -6.66 -2.26
N PRO A 516 16.30 -7.97 -2.40
CA PRO A 516 15.78 -8.51 -3.65
C PRO A 516 14.37 -7.98 -3.97
N GLU A 517 13.50 -7.87 -2.97
CA GLU A 517 12.14 -7.36 -3.15
C GLU A 517 12.12 -5.89 -3.54
N LEU A 518 12.95 -5.05 -2.93
CA LEU A 518 13.06 -3.64 -3.29
C LEU A 518 13.67 -3.45 -4.69
N LYS A 519 14.62 -4.32 -5.08
CA LYS A 519 15.15 -4.34 -6.46
C LYS A 519 14.07 -4.72 -7.46
N GLU A 520 13.29 -5.76 -7.16
CA GLU A 520 12.19 -6.22 -8.00
C GLU A 520 11.09 -5.16 -8.12
N TRP A 521 10.76 -4.52 -7.01
CA TRP A 521 9.82 -3.41 -6.97
C TRP A 521 10.32 -2.21 -7.78
N LYS A 522 11.60 -1.83 -7.65
CA LYS A 522 12.21 -0.77 -8.48
C LYS A 522 12.17 -1.14 -9.97
N ARG A 523 12.41 -2.41 -10.33
CA ARG A 523 12.30 -2.90 -11.70
C ARG A 523 10.90 -2.68 -12.27
N HIS A 524 9.85 -3.05 -11.53
CA HIS A 524 8.47 -2.82 -11.97
C HIS A 524 8.15 -1.33 -12.11
N MET A 525 8.65 -0.48 -11.22
CA MET A 525 8.45 0.96 -11.38
C MET A 525 9.16 1.53 -12.61
N VAL A 526 10.38 1.07 -12.91
CA VAL A 526 11.08 1.42 -14.16
C VAL A 526 10.26 0.97 -15.37
N GLN A 527 9.67 -0.23 -15.34
CA GLN A 527 8.78 -0.70 -16.41
C GLN A 527 7.55 0.19 -16.57
N ALA A 528 6.93 0.66 -15.49
CA ALA A 528 5.82 1.60 -15.54
C ALA A 528 6.27 2.92 -16.18
N PHE A 529 7.37 3.52 -15.71
CA PHE A 529 7.94 4.73 -16.31
C PHE A 529 8.30 4.56 -17.79
N ASP A 530 8.81 3.38 -18.16
CA ASP A 530 9.15 3.06 -19.54
C ASP A 530 7.92 3.08 -20.46
N LYS A 531 6.70 2.81 -19.96
CA LYS A 531 5.45 3.02 -20.72
C LYS A 531 5.29 4.48 -21.12
N LEU A 532 5.47 5.42 -20.18
CA LEU A 532 5.39 6.86 -20.42
C LEU A 532 6.45 7.31 -21.42
N ARG A 533 7.70 6.87 -21.21
CA ARG A 533 8.81 7.18 -22.12
C ARG A 533 8.55 6.66 -23.53
N ASN A 534 8.13 5.41 -23.66
CA ASN A 534 7.84 4.81 -24.96
C ASN A 534 6.68 5.52 -25.66
N TYR A 535 5.63 5.90 -24.93
CA TYR A 535 4.52 6.68 -25.47
C TYR A 535 4.98 8.04 -25.98
N PHE A 536 5.76 8.79 -25.19
CA PHE A 536 6.38 10.04 -25.62
C PHE A 536 7.22 9.86 -26.89
N CYS A 537 8.07 8.83 -26.95
CA CYS A 537 8.87 8.54 -28.14
C CYS A 537 8.01 8.19 -29.36
N LEU A 538 6.93 7.42 -29.18
CA LEU A 538 6.01 7.08 -30.26
C LEU A 538 5.32 8.33 -30.79
N GLN A 539 4.82 9.21 -29.92
CA GLN A 539 4.19 10.47 -30.32
C GLN A 539 5.15 11.39 -31.06
N PHE A 540 6.41 11.48 -30.61
CA PHE A 540 7.44 12.20 -31.34
C PHE A 540 7.60 11.67 -32.75
N VAL A 541 7.67 10.34 -32.92
CA VAL A 541 7.83 9.70 -34.23
C VAL A 541 6.60 9.92 -35.11
N LEU A 542 5.38 9.76 -34.58
CA LEU A 542 4.15 9.99 -35.33
C LEU A 542 4.04 11.44 -35.82
N SER A 543 4.31 12.40 -34.93
CA SER A 543 4.36 13.83 -35.27
C SER A 543 5.44 14.12 -36.31
N PHE A 544 6.65 13.56 -36.12
CA PHE A 544 7.77 13.77 -37.03
C PHE A 544 7.51 13.24 -38.44
N ILE A 545 6.92 12.05 -38.56
CA ILE A 545 6.73 11.34 -39.83
C ILE A 545 5.49 11.82 -40.57
N TYR A 546 4.36 11.94 -39.88
CA TYR A 546 3.06 12.17 -40.52
C TYR A 546 2.64 13.64 -40.59
N SER A 547 3.20 14.52 -39.76
CA SER A 547 2.81 15.94 -39.77
C SER A 547 3.64 16.81 -40.74
N ARG A 548 4.55 16.22 -41.53
CA ARG A 548 5.39 16.94 -42.48
C ARG A 548 4.86 16.87 -43.91
N GLU A 549 4.98 17.99 -44.61
CA GLU A 549 4.59 18.15 -46.01
C GLU A 549 5.83 18.33 -46.91
N GLY A 550 5.71 17.93 -48.18
CA GLY A 550 6.77 18.09 -49.19
C GLY A 550 7.97 17.14 -49.00
N LEU A 551 9.17 17.61 -49.38
CA LEU A 551 10.40 16.81 -49.45
C LEU A 551 11.00 16.42 -48.08
N THR A 552 10.46 16.95 -46.99
CA THR A 552 10.91 16.63 -45.61
C THR A 552 10.12 15.48 -44.98
N ARG A 553 9.08 14.99 -45.67
CA ARG A 553 8.33 13.79 -45.30
C ARG A 553 9.17 12.56 -45.60
N LEU A 554 9.26 11.65 -44.63
CA LEU A 554 9.96 10.38 -44.81
C LEU A 554 9.11 9.47 -45.70
N ASP A 555 9.50 9.35 -46.97
CA ASP A 555 8.84 8.55 -48.00
C ASP A 555 9.92 7.80 -48.80
N ALA A 556 9.64 6.57 -49.22
CA ALA A 556 10.55 5.80 -50.07
C ALA A 556 10.85 6.49 -51.41
N LEU A 557 9.94 7.35 -51.88
CA LEU A 557 10.12 8.13 -53.10
C LEU A 557 11.43 8.94 -53.11
N ILE A 558 11.92 9.42 -51.97
CA ILE A 558 13.19 10.18 -51.91
C ILE A 558 14.36 9.36 -52.47
N TYR A 559 14.36 8.05 -52.22
CA TYR A 559 15.40 7.14 -52.71
C TYR A 559 15.17 6.65 -54.14
N LEU A 560 14.02 6.94 -54.73
CA LEU A 560 13.64 6.53 -56.08
C LEU A 560 13.75 7.67 -57.10
N THR A 561 13.52 8.92 -56.67
CA THR A 561 13.42 10.09 -57.56
C THR A 561 14.58 11.07 -57.45
N GLU A 562 15.34 11.10 -56.35
CA GLU A 562 16.37 12.13 -56.15
C GLU A 562 17.61 11.92 -57.03
N THR A 563 17.99 12.98 -57.75
CA THR A 563 19.30 13.09 -58.40
C THR A 563 20.39 13.18 -57.33
N PRO A 564 21.57 12.55 -57.54
CA PRO A 564 22.63 12.54 -56.54
C PRO A 564 23.02 13.98 -56.16
N ASP A 565 22.97 14.27 -54.86
CA ASP A 565 23.44 15.52 -54.31
C ASP A 565 24.98 15.55 -54.34
N ASP A 566 25.54 16.51 -55.07
CA ASP A 566 26.99 16.74 -55.16
C ASP A 566 27.59 17.10 -53.80
N LEU A 567 26.76 17.58 -52.86
CA LEU A 567 27.18 17.98 -51.51
C LEU A 567 27.31 16.79 -50.53
N HIS A 568 26.89 15.58 -50.94
CA HIS A 568 26.94 14.35 -50.14
C HIS A 568 26.26 14.49 -48.77
N LEU A 569 25.15 15.22 -48.71
CA LEU A 569 24.37 15.40 -47.49
C LEU A 569 23.39 14.24 -47.26
N PRO A 570 22.99 13.97 -46.01
CA PRO A 570 21.84 13.12 -45.69
C PRO A 570 20.58 13.67 -46.35
N SER A 571 19.57 12.83 -46.57
CA SER A 571 18.32 13.28 -47.17
C SER A 571 17.59 14.28 -46.26
N LEU A 572 16.76 15.13 -46.86
CA LEU A 572 16.06 16.21 -46.14
C LEU A 572 15.26 15.72 -44.91
N PRO A 573 14.59 14.55 -44.92
CA PRO A 573 13.96 14.02 -43.71
C PRO A 573 14.96 13.81 -42.57
N PHE A 574 16.15 13.25 -42.85
CA PHE A 574 17.16 12.99 -41.82
C PHE A 574 17.88 14.26 -41.35
N GLN A 575 18.13 15.23 -42.24
CA GLN A 575 18.61 16.55 -41.82
C GLN A 575 17.62 17.23 -40.88
N ALA A 576 16.33 17.18 -41.20
CA ALA A 576 15.30 17.78 -40.38
C ALA A 576 14.98 16.95 -39.11
N LEU A 577 15.33 15.66 -39.06
CA LEU A 577 15.39 14.87 -37.82
C LEU A 577 16.47 15.41 -36.89
N PHE A 578 17.67 15.66 -37.43
CA PHE A 578 18.77 16.22 -36.67
C PHE A 578 18.40 17.58 -36.05
N SER A 579 17.83 18.49 -36.84
CA SER A 579 17.36 19.80 -36.34
C SER A 579 16.31 19.66 -35.24
N LYS A 580 15.34 18.75 -35.38
CA LYS A 580 14.31 18.55 -34.36
C LYS A 580 14.89 17.94 -33.08
N LEU A 581 15.83 17.01 -33.18
CA LEU A 581 16.53 16.44 -32.03
C LEU A 581 17.39 17.49 -31.31
N GLN A 582 18.04 18.39 -32.05
CA GLN A 582 18.79 19.51 -31.46
C GLN A 582 17.87 20.47 -30.70
N GLN A 583 16.74 20.85 -31.29
CA GLN A 583 15.73 21.68 -30.62
C GLN A 583 15.26 21.03 -29.32
N LEU A 584 14.94 19.73 -29.37
CA LEU A 584 14.50 19.00 -28.19
C LEU A 584 15.62 18.86 -27.15
N ALA A 585 16.87 18.68 -27.57
CA ALA A 585 18.02 18.61 -26.67
C ALA A 585 18.26 19.93 -25.93
N ILE A 586 18.06 21.08 -26.59
CA ILE A 586 18.14 22.41 -25.95
C ILE A 586 17.05 22.54 -24.89
N ILE A 587 15.80 22.26 -25.25
CA ILE A 587 14.66 22.33 -24.30
C ILE A 587 14.88 21.35 -23.13
N ALA A 588 15.35 20.14 -23.41
CA ALA A 588 15.67 19.16 -22.36
C ALA A 588 16.82 19.63 -21.45
N GLY A 589 17.80 20.35 -21.99
CA GLY A 589 18.86 20.97 -21.20
C GLY A 589 18.31 21.95 -20.17
N ASP A 590 17.30 22.75 -20.54
CA ASP A 590 16.67 23.76 -19.68
C ASP A 590 15.65 23.17 -18.70
N VAL A 591 14.83 22.21 -19.13
CA VAL A 591 13.73 21.65 -18.32
C VAL A 591 14.20 20.52 -17.42
N LEU A 592 15.17 19.71 -17.86
CA LEU A 592 15.66 18.52 -17.15
C LEU A 592 17.02 18.78 -16.50
N LEU A 593 17.20 19.95 -15.87
CA LEU A 593 18.46 20.33 -15.22
C LEU A 593 18.91 19.27 -14.19
N GLY A 594 20.18 18.86 -14.27
CA GLY A 594 20.75 17.82 -13.41
C GLY A 594 20.26 16.39 -13.72
N LYS A 595 19.55 16.17 -14.84
CA LYS A 595 19.06 14.85 -15.27
C LYS A 595 19.71 14.41 -16.59
N GLU A 596 21.02 14.58 -16.73
CA GLU A 596 21.76 14.33 -17.98
C GLU A 596 21.62 12.87 -18.44
N LYS A 597 21.52 11.94 -17.49
CA LYS A 597 21.28 10.52 -17.79
C LYS A 597 19.93 10.32 -18.48
N LEU A 598 18.86 10.96 -17.99
CA LEU A 598 17.54 10.89 -18.60
C LEU A 598 17.55 11.51 -19.99
N GLN A 599 18.14 12.71 -20.14
CA GLN A 599 18.25 13.41 -21.42
C GLN A 599 18.93 12.53 -22.49
N LYS A 600 20.11 11.96 -22.17
CA LYS A 600 20.87 11.11 -23.11
C LYS A 600 20.13 9.83 -23.47
N ILE A 601 19.48 9.17 -22.51
CA ILE A 601 18.70 7.96 -22.76
C ILE A 601 17.48 8.28 -23.62
N LEU A 602 16.79 9.39 -23.35
CA LEU A 602 15.61 9.81 -24.11
C LEU A 602 15.97 10.10 -25.58
N LEU A 603 17.03 10.86 -25.83
CA LEU A 603 17.45 11.21 -27.19
C LEU A 603 17.99 9.99 -27.97
N ALA A 604 18.70 9.08 -27.30
CA ALA A 604 19.01 7.77 -27.87
C ALA A 604 17.74 6.98 -28.25
N ARG A 605 16.75 6.95 -27.36
CA ARG A 605 15.51 6.20 -27.58
C ARG A 605 14.69 6.79 -28.72
N LEU A 606 14.67 8.12 -28.88
CA LEU A 606 14.00 8.79 -29.99
C LEU A 606 14.63 8.43 -31.35
N THR A 607 15.97 8.51 -31.45
CA THR A 607 16.70 8.11 -32.67
C THR A 607 16.49 6.62 -32.99
N GLU A 608 16.50 5.76 -31.97
CA GLU A 608 16.20 4.35 -32.12
C GLU A 608 14.77 4.10 -32.63
N THR A 609 13.77 4.79 -32.06
CA THR A 609 12.35 4.60 -32.41
C THR A 609 12.09 4.95 -33.88
N VAL A 610 12.73 5.98 -34.43
CA VAL A 610 12.64 6.33 -35.86
C VAL A 610 13.17 5.20 -36.74
N ILE A 611 14.33 4.61 -36.41
CA ILE A 611 14.91 3.52 -37.21
C ILE A 611 14.07 2.25 -37.09
N ILE A 612 13.55 1.94 -35.89
CA ILE A 612 12.65 0.79 -35.68
C ILE A 612 11.40 0.95 -36.53
N TRP A 613 10.77 2.13 -36.52
CA TRP A 613 9.63 2.41 -37.39
C TRP A 613 9.97 2.16 -38.85
N LEU A 614 11.07 2.74 -39.34
CA LEU A 614 11.52 2.59 -40.73
C LEU A 614 11.76 1.11 -41.09
N SER A 615 12.31 0.33 -40.17
CA SER A 615 12.58 -1.10 -40.39
C SER A 615 11.31 -1.94 -40.58
N ASN A 616 10.20 -1.51 -39.97
CA ASN A 616 8.93 -2.23 -39.93
C ASN A 616 7.87 -1.67 -40.88
N GLU A 617 8.08 -0.49 -41.47
CA GLU A 617 7.08 0.21 -42.28
C GLU A 617 6.87 -0.45 -43.66
N GLN A 618 5.79 -1.21 -43.79
CA GLN A 618 5.55 -2.00 -45.01
C GLN A 618 5.27 -1.13 -46.23
N GLU A 619 4.58 0.01 -46.07
CA GLU A 619 4.33 0.94 -47.17
C GLU A 619 5.64 1.47 -47.75
N PHE A 620 6.57 1.88 -46.88
CA PHE A 620 7.91 2.34 -47.27
C PHE A 620 8.68 1.25 -48.05
N TRP A 621 8.71 0.01 -47.55
CA TRP A 621 9.46 -1.06 -48.22
C TRP A 621 8.82 -1.54 -49.52
N SER A 622 7.48 -1.51 -49.62
CA SER A 622 6.75 -1.95 -50.82
C SER A 622 7.12 -1.15 -52.07
N ALA A 623 7.51 0.12 -51.92
CA ALA A 623 7.93 0.97 -53.04
C ALA A 623 9.23 0.50 -53.72
N PHE A 624 10.14 -0.15 -52.97
CA PHE A 624 11.37 -0.72 -53.54
C PHE A 624 11.14 -2.10 -54.20
N GLU A 625 10.12 -2.82 -53.71
CA GLU A 625 9.72 -4.13 -54.21
C GLU A 625 8.88 -4.02 -55.50
N ASP A 626 8.29 -2.86 -55.79
CA ASP A 626 7.55 -2.60 -57.02
C ASP A 626 8.46 -2.69 -58.26
N GLU A 627 8.23 -3.70 -59.09
CA GLU A 627 9.01 -3.93 -60.31
C GLU A 627 8.84 -2.82 -61.36
N SER A 628 7.78 -2.01 -61.26
CA SER A 628 7.48 -0.94 -62.22
C SER A 628 8.37 0.29 -62.05
N THR A 629 8.94 0.53 -60.87
CA THR A 629 9.85 1.64 -60.57
C THR A 629 11.32 1.20 -60.75
N PRO A 630 12.14 1.90 -61.56
CA PRO A 630 13.54 1.54 -61.71
C PRO A 630 14.35 1.95 -60.47
N LEU A 631 15.07 1.01 -59.86
CA LEU A 631 16.02 1.33 -58.79
C LEU A 631 17.32 1.89 -59.35
N GLN A 632 17.88 2.88 -58.68
CA GLN A 632 19.20 3.46 -59.00
C GLN A 632 20.20 3.17 -57.88
N PRO A 633 21.49 2.94 -58.19
CA PRO A 633 22.51 2.76 -57.16
C PRO A 633 22.67 3.97 -56.22
N SER A 634 22.37 5.18 -56.71
CA SER A 634 22.38 6.42 -55.90
C SER A 634 21.37 6.36 -54.74
N GLY A 635 20.18 5.78 -54.94
CA GLY A 635 19.18 5.61 -53.89
C GLY A 635 19.67 4.69 -52.76
N LEU A 636 20.37 3.60 -53.10
CA LEU A 636 20.99 2.72 -52.11
C LEU A 636 22.12 3.42 -51.35
N GLN A 637 22.94 4.22 -52.06
CA GLN A 637 23.98 5.03 -51.44
C GLN A 637 23.39 6.02 -50.44
N GLN A 638 22.31 6.73 -50.82
CA GLN A 638 21.66 7.71 -49.95
C GLN A 638 21.03 7.07 -48.71
N LEU A 639 20.35 5.94 -48.84
CA LEU A 639 19.77 5.22 -47.70
C LEU A 639 20.84 4.76 -46.71
N ILE A 640 21.97 4.25 -47.20
CA ILE A 640 23.11 3.86 -46.35
C ILE A 640 23.72 5.09 -45.66
N LEU A 641 23.82 6.22 -46.36
CA LEU A 641 24.29 7.47 -45.79
C LEU A 641 23.37 7.95 -44.66
N ASP A 642 22.05 7.92 -44.86
CA ASP A 642 21.05 8.33 -43.85
C ASP A 642 21.10 7.46 -42.59
N MET A 643 21.28 6.15 -42.76
CA MET A 643 21.45 5.22 -41.63
C MET A 643 22.75 5.49 -40.86
N ASN A 644 23.86 5.73 -41.58
CA ASN A 644 25.14 6.09 -40.94
C ASN A 644 25.07 7.46 -40.25
N PHE A 645 24.38 8.41 -40.86
CA PHE A 645 24.12 9.72 -40.28
C PHE A 645 23.34 9.62 -38.97
N THR A 646 22.29 8.80 -38.91
CA THR A 646 21.52 8.59 -37.67
C THR A 646 22.35 7.98 -36.55
N VAL A 647 23.24 7.04 -36.88
CA VAL A 647 24.19 6.46 -35.91
C VAL A 647 25.21 7.50 -35.46
N GLU A 648 25.69 8.35 -36.37
CA GLU A 648 26.67 9.39 -36.05
C GLU A 648 26.05 10.51 -35.20
N ILE A 649 24.76 10.83 -35.35
CA ILE A 649 24.06 11.76 -34.45
C ILE A 649 24.18 11.28 -33.00
N ALA A 650 23.85 10.01 -32.74
CA ALA A 650 23.95 9.43 -31.41
C ALA A 650 25.40 9.41 -30.89
N ARG A 651 26.37 9.12 -31.77
CA ARG A 651 27.80 9.09 -31.42
C ARG A 651 28.34 10.47 -31.09
N PHE A 652 28.06 11.47 -31.93
CA PHE A 652 28.49 12.85 -31.79
C PHE A 652 27.95 13.47 -30.49
N ALA A 653 26.67 13.24 -30.19
CA ALA A 653 26.04 13.76 -29.00
C ALA A 653 26.32 12.95 -27.71
N GLY A 654 27.14 11.89 -27.80
CA GLY A 654 27.54 11.06 -26.66
C GLY A 654 26.42 10.19 -26.09
N TYR A 655 25.43 9.84 -26.92
CA TYR A 655 24.31 8.97 -26.57
C TYR A 655 24.67 7.49 -26.74
N PRO A 656 23.98 6.57 -26.03
CA PRO A 656 24.08 5.14 -26.31
C PRO A 656 23.74 4.79 -27.77
N PHE A 657 24.76 4.56 -28.61
CA PHE A 657 24.58 4.39 -30.06
C PHE A 657 24.59 2.92 -30.54
N LYS A 658 25.02 1.95 -29.72
CA LYS A 658 25.14 0.54 -30.15
C LYS A 658 23.82 -0.05 -30.62
N VAL A 659 22.74 0.26 -29.92
CA VAL A 659 21.40 -0.22 -30.25
C VAL A 659 20.89 0.43 -31.55
N VAL A 660 21.11 1.73 -31.70
CA VAL A 660 20.83 2.49 -32.94
C VAL A 660 21.60 1.89 -34.11
N GLN A 661 22.89 1.57 -33.92
CA GLN A 661 23.75 0.94 -34.92
C GLN A 661 23.27 -0.45 -35.35
N ASN A 662 22.81 -1.26 -34.41
CA ASN A 662 22.26 -2.59 -34.70
C ASN A 662 21.01 -2.48 -35.59
N HIS A 663 20.05 -1.63 -35.22
CA HIS A 663 18.84 -1.41 -36.03
C HIS A 663 19.15 -0.78 -37.39
N ALA A 664 20.07 0.18 -37.45
CA ALA A 664 20.53 0.76 -38.72
C ALA A 664 21.14 -0.30 -39.63
N SER A 665 21.91 -1.25 -39.06
CA SER A 665 22.49 -2.37 -39.81
C SER A 665 21.41 -3.31 -40.36
N VAL A 666 20.31 -3.53 -39.63
CA VAL A 666 19.16 -4.31 -40.13
C VAL A 666 18.54 -3.63 -41.36
N VAL A 667 18.29 -2.31 -41.28
CA VAL A 667 17.75 -1.51 -42.40
C VAL A 667 18.70 -1.55 -43.61
N ILE A 668 20.01 -1.33 -43.40
CA ILE A 668 21.03 -1.39 -44.45
C ILE A 668 21.05 -2.76 -45.13
N ASN A 669 21.07 -3.85 -44.34
CA ASN A 669 21.09 -5.20 -44.89
C ASN A 669 19.82 -5.53 -45.68
N ARG A 670 18.65 -5.08 -45.20
CA ARG A 670 17.37 -5.23 -45.93
C ARG A 670 17.43 -4.51 -47.28
N ALA A 671 17.88 -3.26 -47.31
CA ALA A 671 18.05 -2.49 -48.54
C ALA A 671 19.03 -3.16 -49.51
N ILE A 672 20.20 -3.59 -49.03
CA ILE A 672 21.20 -4.30 -49.85
C ILE A 672 20.60 -5.55 -50.50
N ASN A 673 19.83 -6.34 -49.76
CA ASN A 673 19.20 -7.56 -50.27
C ASN A 673 18.17 -7.25 -51.37
N ILE A 674 17.30 -6.24 -51.17
CA ILE A 674 16.29 -5.83 -52.15
C ILE A 674 16.97 -5.35 -53.44
N PHE A 675 17.94 -4.44 -53.34
CA PHE A 675 18.63 -3.89 -54.51
C PHE A 675 19.46 -4.94 -55.26
N SER A 676 20.09 -5.88 -54.54
CA SER A 676 20.82 -6.99 -55.14
C SER A 676 19.89 -7.94 -55.90
N SER A 677 18.69 -8.20 -55.37
CA SER A 677 17.67 -9.03 -56.04
C SER A 677 17.19 -8.41 -57.36
N ARG A 678 17.24 -7.07 -57.46
CA ARG A 678 16.90 -6.30 -58.66
C ARG A 678 18.09 -6.00 -59.58
N GLY A 679 19.23 -6.67 -59.36
CA GLY A 679 20.38 -6.66 -60.25
C GLY A 679 21.40 -5.53 -60.02
N ILE A 680 21.26 -4.74 -58.95
CA ILE A 680 22.24 -3.72 -58.57
C ILE A 680 23.31 -4.39 -57.70
N ASN A 681 24.57 -4.38 -58.15
CA ASN A 681 25.67 -4.96 -57.39
C ASN A 681 26.26 -3.94 -56.39
N PRO A 682 26.05 -4.11 -55.07
CA PRO A 682 26.50 -3.15 -54.06
C PRO A 682 28.03 -2.96 -54.04
N GLN A 683 28.79 -4.02 -54.34
CA GLN A 683 30.26 -4.01 -54.27
C GLN A 683 30.92 -3.20 -55.39
N SER A 684 30.25 -3.06 -56.54
CA SER A 684 30.75 -2.27 -57.68
C SER A 684 30.22 -0.84 -57.72
N SER A 685 29.09 -0.60 -57.05
CA SER A 685 28.31 0.63 -57.21
C SER A 685 28.31 1.54 -55.98
N LEU A 686 28.78 1.06 -54.82
CA LEU A 686 28.84 1.84 -53.59
C LEU A 686 30.29 2.19 -53.17
N PRO A 687 30.49 3.33 -52.49
CA PRO A 687 31.74 3.64 -51.79
C PRO A 687 32.07 2.63 -50.67
N LYS A 688 33.30 2.68 -50.16
CA LYS A 688 33.71 1.90 -48.98
C LYS A 688 32.96 2.35 -47.72
N ALA A 689 32.78 1.45 -46.75
CA ALA A 689 32.10 1.75 -45.48
C ALA A 689 32.63 3.00 -44.76
N GLU A 690 33.96 3.20 -44.76
CA GLU A 690 34.62 4.37 -44.16
C GLU A 690 34.11 5.69 -44.75
N TRP A 691 33.77 5.71 -46.04
CA TRP A 691 33.26 6.90 -46.70
C TRP A 691 31.94 7.37 -46.09
N PHE A 692 31.00 6.46 -45.78
CA PHE A 692 29.71 6.81 -45.20
C PHE A 692 29.84 7.39 -43.79
N THR A 693 30.79 6.88 -42.99
CA THR A 693 31.05 7.41 -41.65
C THR A 693 31.66 8.81 -41.71
N GLU A 694 32.62 9.06 -42.59
CA GLU A 694 33.22 10.39 -42.75
C GLU A 694 32.27 11.40 -43.39
N ALA A 695 31.45 10.97 -44.36
CA ALA A 695 30.39 11.79 -44.95
C ALA A 695 29.34 12.20 -43.89
N ALA A 696 28.90 11.26 -43.05
CA ALA A 696 28.00 11.54 -41.94
C ALA A 696 28.59 12.55 -40.94
N LYS A 697 29.85 12.40 -40.53
CA LYS A 697 30.53 13.36 -39.65
C LYS A 697 30.64 14.74 -40.28
N SER A 698 31.04 14.79 -41.55
CA SER A 698 31.13 16.05 -42.30
C SER A 698 29.77 16.74 -42.40
N ALA A 699 28.70 15.98 -42.62
CA ALA A 699 27.35 16.51 -42.66
C ALA A 699 26.91 17.10 -41.32
N ILE A 700 27.18 16.42 -40.19
CA ILE A 700 26.90 16.97 -38.85
C ILE A 700 27.63 18.31 -38.65
N ASN A 701 28.93 18.37 -38.96
CA ASN A 701 29.71 19.59 -38.83
C ASN A 701 29.16 20.73 -39.70
N ARG A 702 28.77 20.44 -40.95
CA ARG A 702 28.16 21.43 -41.85
C ARG A 702 26.81 21.94 -41.32
N LEU A 703 25.96 21.05 -40.84
CA LEU A 703 24.66 21.40 -40.27
C LEU A 703 24.77 22.20 -38.97
N LEU A 704 25.88 22.04 -38.22
CA LEU A 704 26.16 22.80 -36.99
C LEU A 704 26.71 24.20 -37.26
N MET A 705 27.53 24.38 -38.29
CA MET A 705 28.21 25.66 -38.56
C MET A 705 27.30 26.72 -39.18
N GLY A 706 26.05 26.37 -39.54
CA GLY A 706 25.13 27.28 -40.21
C GLY A 706 25.53 27.51 -41.67
N SER A 707 24.54 27.52 -42.56
CA SER A 707 24.74 27.83 -43.97
C SER A 707 25.00 29.33 -44.15
N ASP A 708 26.24 29.77 -44.02
CA ASP A 708 26.68 31.09 -44.50
C ASP A 708 26.86 31.13 -46.04
N GLU A 709 26.58 30.03 -46.75
CA GLU A 709 26.71 29.95 -48.22
C GLU A 709 25.41 29.51 -48.94
N ALA A 710 24.25 29.95 -48.47
CA ALA A 710 22.99 29.83 -49.23
C ALA A 710 22.24 31.15 -49.29
N SER A 711 22.93 32.20 -49.73
CA SER A 711 22.29 33.33 -50.41
C SER A 711 22.30 33.06 -51.92
N GLU A 712 21.10 33.08 -52.51
CA GLU A 712 20.82 33.28 -53.93
C GLU A 712 21.08 32.10 -54.91
N ALA A 713 20.00 31.40 -55.25
CA ALA A 713 19.82 30.76 -56.55
C ALA A 713 18.33 30.87 -56.98
N GLU A 714 18.01 32.05 -57.51
CA GLU A 714 17.12 32.37 -58.63
C GLU A 714 15.73 31.69 -58.75
N GLU A 715 14.68 32.46 -58.44
CA GLU A 715 13.42 32.43 -59.21
C GLU A 715 13.56 33.40 -60.40
N GLU A 716 13.67 32.84 -61.60
CA GLU A 716 13.72 33.56 -62.87
C GLU A 716 12.30 34.00 -63.28
N TYR A 717 12.00 35.30 -63.18
CA TYR A 717 10.91 35.95 -63.93
C TYR A 717 11.39 37.28 -64.51
N GLU A 718 11.39 37.35 -65.85
CA GLU A 718 11.66 38.52 -66.67
C GLU A 718 10.74 39.71 -66.34
N CYS A 719 11.31 40.89 -66.12
CA CYS A 719 10.76 42.16 -66.62
C CYS A 719 11.85 43.26 -66.69
N GLU A 720 11.82 43.97 -67.82
CA GLU A 720 12.82 44.93 -68.29
C GLU A 720 12.83 46.28 -67.53
N VAL A 721 14.06 46.73 -67.21
CA VAL A 721 14.68 48.07 -67.37
C VAL A 721 13.99 49.33 -66.76
N GLU A 722 14.67 50.00 -65.80
CA GLU A 722 15.30 51.34 -66.03
C GLU A 722 16.20 51.81 -64.85
N GLU A 723 17.44 52.11 -65.24
CA GLU A 723 18.54 53.00 -64.77
C GLU A 723 18.58 53.65 -63.36
N GLY A 724 19.79 53.63 -62.78
CA GLY A 724 20.22 54.47 -61.64
C GLY A 724 21.63 54.16 -61.12
N GLU A 725 22.60 54.92 -61.62
CA GLU A 725 24.08 54.94 -61.45
C GLU A 725 24.73 54.89 -60.04
N GLU A 726 25.99 54.40 -60.01
CA GLU A 726 27.18 54.81 -59.18
C GLU A 726 27.23 54.44 -57.66
N ASP A 727 28.32 53.99 -57.01
CA ASP A 727 29.75 53.76 -57.34
C ASP A 727 30.48 52.99 -56.18
N ASP A 728 31.47 52.17 -56.57
CA ASP A 728 32.79 51.82 -55.99
C ASP A 728 33.14 51.17 -54.61
N SER A 729 34.18 50.30 -54.74
CA SER A 729 35.24 49.77 -53.83
C SER A 729 35.00 48.45 -53.05
N LEU A 730 35.60 47.29 -53.41
CA LEU A 730 37.03 46.83 -53.27
C LEU A 730 37.52 46.86 -51.80
N GLU A 731 38.15 45.86 -51.15
CA GLU A 731 38.91 44.68 -51.56
C GLU A 731 39.29 43.82 -50.31
N THR A 732 39.44 42.51 -50.48
CA THR A 732 40.50 41.62 -49.91
C THR A 732 40.48 41.10 -48.44
N SER A 733 40.08 39.82 -48.33
CA SER A 733 40.84 38.63 -47.85
C SER A 733 41.72 38.67 -46.59
N SER A 734 41.57 37.66 -45.70
CA SER A 734 42.49 36.50 -45.62
C SER A 734 42.20 35.52 -44.44
N LEU A 735 42.31 34.24 -44.79
CA LEU A 735 42.47 33.02 -43.98
C LEU A 735 43.26 33.12 -42.66
N SER A 736 42.78 32.40 -41.63
CA SER A 736 43.66 31.56 -40.80
C SER A 736 42.93 30.37 -40.18
N THR A 737 43.42 29.17 -40.49
CA THR A 737 43.11 27.86 -39.90
C THR A 737 43.56 27.79 -38.43
N MET A 738 42.69 27.34 -37.52
CA MET A 738 43.12 26.70 -36.27
C MET A 738 42.04 25.74 -35.76
N ASP A 739 42.42 24.46 -35.62
CA ASP A 739 41.64 23.38 -35.02
C ASP A 739 41.25 23.71 -33.57
N SER A 740 39.96 23.62 -33.25
CA SER A 740 39.46 23.59 -31.88
C SER A 740 38.31 22.59 -31.76
N PHE A 741 38.60 21.43 -31.17
CA PHE A 741 37.60 20.49 -30.68
C PHE A 741 37.03 21.03 -29.36
N GLU A 742 35.81 21.59 -29.39
CA GLU A 742 35.02 21.80 -28.18
C GLU A 742 33.87 20.79 -28.13
N SER A 743 34.03 19.84 -27.22
CA SER A 743 33.04 18.86 -26.80
C SER A 743 31.94 19.56 -25.99
N PHE A 744 30.69 19.15 -26.21
CA PHE A 744 29.39 19.68 -25.74
C PHE A 744 29.16 19.71 -24.20
N ALA A 745 30.19 19.73 -23.36
CA ALA A 745 30.02 19.74 -21.90
C ALA A 745 31.18 20.43 -21.18
N SER A 746 31.25 21.76 -21.23
CA SER A 746 31.98 22.56 -20.24
C SER A 746 31.54 24.03 -20.31
N ALA A 747 30.46 24.37 -19.62
CA ALA A 747 30.25 25.72 -19.13
C ALA A 747 30.50 25.70 -17.62
N SER A 748 31.76 25.91 -17.20
CA SER A 748 32.08 26.18 -15.81
C SER A 748 31.82 27.67 -15.55
N MET A 749 30.86 27.97 -14.67
CA MET A 749 30.70 29.30 -14.08
C MET A 749 31.98 29.68 -13.33
N ALA A 750 32.69 30.67 -13.84
CA ALA A 750 33.76 31.36 -13.12
C ALA A 750 33.14 32.46 -12.26
N ASP A 751 33.67 32.57 -11.05
CA ASP A 751 33.31 33.48 -9.96
C ASP A 751 32.96 34.91 -10.40
N LEU A 752 31.75 35.36 -10.01
CA LEU A 752 31.44 36.78 -9.94
C LEU A 752 31.61 37.24 -8.48
N GLU A 753 32.66 38.03 -8.27
CA GLU A 753 32.93 38.77 -7.04
C GLU A 753 31.74 39.68 -6.67
N SER A 754 31.25 39.51 -5.45
CA SER A 754 30.31 40.42 -4.79
C SER A 754 31.01 41.76 -4.47
N PRO A 755 30.42 42.93 -4.77
CA PRO A 755 30.94 44.18 -4.21
C PRO A 755 30.42 44.34 -2.78
N SER A 756 31.35 44.40 -1.84
CA SER A 756 31.12 44.83 -0.47
C SER A 756 30.72 46.31 -0.42
N PHE A 757 29.59 46.63 0.20
CA PHE A 757 29.36 47.95 0.78
C PHE A 757 28.98 47.80 2.25
N THR A 758 29.90 48.25 3.11
CA THR A 758 29.71 48.44 4.55
C THR A 758 29.16 49.84 4.83
N ASP A 759 28.11 49.87 5.66
CA ASP A 759 27.70 50.83 6.69
C ASP A 759 27.56 52.33 6.41
N SER A 760 26.39 52.91 6.75
CA SER A 760 26.16 53.66 8.01
C SER A 760 24.90 54.55 7.97
N GLU A 761 24.20 54.60 9.13
CA GLU A 761 23.32 55.68 9.63
C GLU A 761 22.10 56.10 8.75
N SER A 762 20.86 55.84 9.14
CA SER A 762 20.08 56.59 10.17
C SER A 762 18.72 55.91 10.38
#